data_AF-A0A9X3N836-F1
#
_entry.id   AF-A0A9X3N836-F1
#
_cell.length_a   1.000
_cell.length_b   1.000
_cell.length_c   1.000
_cell.angle_alpha   90.00
_cell.angle_beta   90.00
_cell.angle_gamma   90.00
#
_symmetry.space_group_name_H-M   'P 1'
#
loop_
_entity.id
_entity.type
_entity.pdbx_description
1 polymer ?
#
loop_
_entity_poly.entity_id
_entity_poly.type
_entity_poly.pdbx_seq_one_letter_code
_entity_poly.pdbx_strand_id
1 'polypeptide(L)'
;MRPMLGAIAAVAAIAFLPASALADDGESVLEFKLPSKAAAEQLIKLGYDLSDGLDQSVAGQVKATIVATPEEQAQLEAMGYPVVGTIQTQADVDALRAERQATIDAETAAKDALKGAAGAKSKSAVVGTVRAQHADYWEDAGGRWLSIEGTTTEASVTNPCPVVNNRPACAYNGPPLVASWYDANGAQVGTGNLSAYLDTDVTPLPPYLYHVSRFRLGDASTIGTPMPTTVKIAAPNGDVATIAVKKWVGNGAPQTPAGFLQDFNTHYVDPQEGYARISSLASEFSNIAELVDLPNKTAGYQRKAQTVVGLATAYTGSTTAPAAADQAKAVVVTSKAWGQDGGNTIGVRLVNPGASDEPLVVGVSNNRMIRVNLATDASGAITTTAKDVVDAINANAQAAELVTASLYRTNTGAGIVSPGAATSILSDWLKAPASYPRGPQTVKMLRIGKQRDGTKTGVFIYCQEHAREWGTPLVCLETAERLLRNYATDPETKALVDGLDIFIVPTINADGAAYSMYDYNSQRRNMVNYCASNPTGNNDPYARNSWGVDLNRNFTVGSFFDGFQGAGNSCTGDTFAGPSELSEPETRNEAWVQSKYTNIKFAMNVHSSGGYFMWPPGAYKPTTREPLPYPPYGTLNYFDQTADAVLDRIYNFRHTAVLPQQTGPVLDVLYSAAGNSADEAYYNHGIIGYDFEIGASKVLPNGTSQGTGFQPCYGAVGTGGGTGTCNANLVNEGHDEGMEFANGNYALLASALEYANDTKAPTATVKPIAGNDRAVTFTTDEASSIYYTLDGSTPTTASTEWKPNRPREKPDPVALPAGAAIKWIAVDFKGNTSAVQTYAYTSTPGGIGGTVPATLALTLGAPATFGTFTPGLEKDYSAATTATVISTAGDATLSVSDPGHLTNGAFTLPEPLRVSLSKTAWTAPVTNDTVDVALKQLVKSTDPLRTGTYSTTLTFTLSTTQP
;
A
#
# COMPACT_ATOMS: atom_id res chain seq x y z
N MET A 1 25.55 -7.34 90.21
CA MET A 1 25.87 -6.04 89.56
C MET A 1 24.64 -5.52 88.83
N ARG A 2 24.60 -4.22 88.50
CA ARG A 2 23.45 -3.51 87.89
C ARG A 2 23.37 -3.72 86.35
N PRO A 3 22.28 -3.33 85.64
CA PRO A 3 21.47 -4.33 84.91
C PRO A 3 21.08 -3.91 83.47
N MET A 4 20.13 -4.62 82.83
CA MET A 4 19.02 -3.97 82.10
C MET A 4 17.75 -4.85 82.03
N LEU A 5 16.59 -4.19 81.93
CA LEU A 5 15.22 -4.72 81.86
C LEU A 5 14.73 -4.74 80.38
N GLY A 6 13.59 -5.35 80.00
CA GLY A 6 12.53 -6.05 80.75
C GLY A 6 11.33 -6.37 79.84
N ALA A 7 10.18 -6.75 80.42
CA ALA A 7 8.93 -7.03 79.68
C ALA A 7 7.68 -6.52 80.45
N ILE A 8 6.60 -6.25 79.72
CA ILE A 8 5.38 -5.52 80.15
C ILE A 8 4.12 -6.40 79.96
N ALA A 9 3.06 -6.16 80.74
CA ALA A 9 1.73 -6.71 80.50
C ALA A 9 0.60 -5.74 80.93
N ALA A 10 -0.49 -5.68 80.13
CA ALA A 10 -1.88 -5.33 80.47
C ALA A 10 -2.23 -3.93 81.07
N VAL A 11 -3.40 -3.30 80.87
CA VAL A 11 -4.60 -3.54 80.00
C VAL A 11 -5.44 -2.23 79.85
N ALA A 12 -6.10 -2.06 78.69
CA ALA A 12 -7.29 -1.24 78.35
C ALA A 12 -7.47 0.25 78.77
N ALA A 13 -7.82 1.07 77.76
CA ALA A 13 -8.82 2.16 77.86
C ALA A 13 -9.46 2.43 76.47
N ILE A 14 -10.77 2.72 76.42
CA ILE A 14 -11.51 3.10 75.19
C ILE A 14 -11.77 4.61 75.22
N ALA A 15 -11.56 5.31 74.09
CA ALA A 15 -12.00 6.69 73.90
C ALA A 15 -12.31 7.03 72.41
N PHE A 16 -13.48 7.64 72.19
CA PHE A 16 -13.88 8.39 70.99
C PHE A 16 -13.29 9.83 71.04
N LEU A 17 -13.18 10.66 69.99
CA LEU A 17 -13.60 10.73 68.56
C LEU A 17 -12.57 11.70 67.86
N PRO A 18 -12.42 11.83 66.52
CA PRO A 18 -13.52 12.19 65.60
C PRO A 18 -13.53 11.49 64.22
N ALA A 19 -14.66 11.60 63.53
CA ALA A 19 -14.78 11.25 62.12
C ALA A 19 -14.20 12.36 61.24
N SER A 20 -13.18 12.04 60.44
CA SER A 20 -12.69 12.88 59.34
C SER A 20 -11.99 12.00 58.29
N ALA A 21 -12.43 12.10 57.04
CA ALA A 21 -11.88 11.40 55.87
C ALA A 21 -11.80 9.87 55.97
N LEU A 22 -12.87 9.19 55.51
CA LEU A 22 -12.70 7.90 54.85
C LEU A 22 -12.04 8.18 53.50
N ALA A 23 -10.71 8.06 53.45
CA ALA A 23 -10.01 7.75 52.22
C ALA A 23 -10.19 6.25 51.94
N ASP A 24 -10.32 5.90 50.66
CA ASP A 24 -10.46 4.52 50.18
C ASP A 24 -9.08 3.84 50.19
N ASP A 25 -8.55 3.56 51.39
CA ASP A 25 -7.16 3.15 51.64
C ASP A 25 -6.87 1.68 51.30
N GLY A 26 -7.05 1.34 50.03
CA GLY A 26 -6.13 0.48 49.28
C GLY A 26 -5.94 -0.96 49.72
N GLU A 27 -6.92 -1.81 49.45
CA GLU A 27 -6.78 -3.27 49.48
C GLU A 27 -5.74 -3.76 48.45
N SER A 28 -4.77 -4.56 48.89
CA SER A 28 -3.78 -5.22 48.01
C SER A 28 -3.92 -6.74 48.06
N VAL A 29 -3.67 -7.41 46.94
CA VAL A 29 -3.76 -8.87 46.82
C VAL A 29 -2.40 -9.48 47.15
N LEU A 30 -2.30 -10.11 48.32
CA LEU A 30 -1.06 -10.59 48.91
C LEU A 30 -1.11 -12.10 49.16
N GLU A 31 0.00 -12.80 48.96
CA GLU A 31 0.13 -14.22 49.28
C GLU A 31 0.81 -14.39 50.64
N PHE A 32 0.13 -15.04 51.58
CA PHE A 32 0.61 -15.30 52.93
C PHE A 32 0.96 -16.77 53.15
N LYS A 33 1.92 -17.00 54.05
CA LYS A 33 2.34 -18.34 54.45
C LYS A 33 1.75 -18.74 55.79
N LEU A 34 0.88 -19.74 55.77
CA LEU A 34 0.16 -20.27 56.93
C LEU A 34 0.78 -21.60 57.42
N PRO A 35 0.75 -21.88 58.74
CA PRO A 35 1.33 -23.09 59.31
C PRO A 35 0.46 -24.34 59.14
N SER A 36 -0.84 -24.19 58.83
CA SER A 36 -1.76 -25.31 58.56
C SER A 36 -3.06 -24.83 57.92
N LYS A 37 -3.85 -25.75 57.36
CA LYS A 37 -5.21 -25.47 56.85
C LYS A 37 -6.16 -24.97 57.95
N ALA A 38 -5.99 -25.41 59.20
CA ALA A 38 -6.81 -24.93 60.32
C ALA A 38 -6.57 -23.43 60.63
N ALA A 39 -5.39 -22.88 60.29
CA ALA A 39 -5.13 -21.44 60.40
C ALA A 39 -5.92 -20.66 59.33
N ALA A 40 -6.02 -21.17 58.10
CA ALA A 40 -6.85 -20.56 57.06
C ALA A 40 -8.33 -20.50 57.48
N GLU A 41 -8.87 -21.59 58.04
CA GLU A 41 -10.24 -21.63 58.57
C GLU A 41 -10.47 -20.71 59.79
N GLN A 42 -9.43 -20.32 60.52
CA GLN A 42 -9.50 -19.30 61.57
C GLN A 42 -9.48 -17.89 60.98
N LEU A 43 -8.68 -17.63 59.94
CA LEU A 43 -8.65 -16.32 59.27
C LEU A 43 -9.99 -15.99 58.60
N ILE A 44 -10.64 -16.94 57.92
CA ILE A 44 -12.01 -16.76 57.39
C ILE A 44 -13.00 -16.39 58.51
N LYS A 45 -12.89 -17.03 59.69
CA LYS A 45 -13.75 -16.72 60.86
C LYS A 45 -13.45 -15.38 61.52
N LEU A 46 -12.26 -14.81 61.28
CA LEU A 46 -11.86 -13.47 61.72
C LEU A 46 -12.24 -12.38 60.70
N GLY A 47 -12.78 -12.76 59.53
CA GLY A 47 -13.30 -11.85 58.51
C GLY A 47 -12.41 -11.63 57.29
N TYR A 48 -11.24 -12.29 57.22
CA TYR A 48 -10.31 -12.15 56.09
C TYR A 48 -10.84 -12.91 54.85
N ASP A 49 -10.83 -12.26 53.69
CA ASP A 49 -11.23 -12.86 52.42
C ASP A 49 -10.06 -13.60 51.76
N LEU A 50 -10.28 -14.86 51.37
CA LEU A 50 -9.26 -15.82 50.93
C LEU A 50 -9.70 -16.47 49.62
N SER A 51 -8.86 -16.40 48.59
CA SER A 51 -9.17 -17.02 47.30
C SER A 51 -9.24 -18.56 47.39
N ASP A 52 -10.12 -19.20 46.61
CA ASP A 52 -10.49 -20.62 46.71
C ASP A 52 -9.35 -21.67 46.52
N GLY A 53 -8.12 -21.25 46.22
CA GLY A 53 -6.96 -22.12 46.01
C GLY A 53 -5.93 -22.07 47.14
N LEU A 54 -5.85 -23.13 47.96
CA LEU A 54 -4.75 -23.34 48.93
C LEU A 54 -3.66 -24.24 48.33
N ASP A 55 -2.50 -23.69 47.99
CA ASP A 55 -1.35 -24.49 47.52
C ASP A 55 -0.70 -25.26 48.69
N GLN A 56 -0.45 -26.55 48.44
CA GLN A 56 0.10 -27.54 49.38
C GLN A 56 1.35 -28.23 48.82
N SER A 57 2.03 -27.63 47.85
CA SER A 57 3.20 -28.18 47.15
C SER A 57 4.43 -28.47 48.03
N VAL A 58 4.43 -28.10 49.32
CA VAL A 58 5.50 -28.36 50.30
C VAL A 58 4.95 -28.97 51.59
N ALA A 59 5.53 -30.09 52.03
CA ALA A 59 5.07 -30.83 53.20
C ALA A 59 5.14 -29.99 54.50
N GLY A 60 3.97 -29.69 55.08
CA GLY A 60 3.82 -29.04 56.39
C GLY A 60 3.58 -27.53 56.37
N GLN A 61 3.35 -26.91 55.21
CA GLN A 61 3.08 -25.47 55.07
C GLN A 61 1.96 -25.23 54.04
N VAL A 62 1.12 -24.21 54.24
CA VAL A 62 0.01 -23.86 53.35
C VAL A 62 0.18 -22.43 52.88
N LYS A 63 0.07 -22.17 51.57
CA LYS A 63 0.00 -20.81 51.03
C LYS A 63 -1.46 -20.41 50.81
N ALA A 64 -1.77 -19.14 51.08
CA ALA A 64 -3.11 -18.60 50.87
C ALA A 64 -3.04 -17.15 50.40
N THR A 65 -3.77 -16.82 49.34
CA THR A 65 -3.91 -15.46 48.83
C THR A 65 -5.04 -14.75 49.56
N ILE A 66 -4.75 -13.57 50.09
CA ILE A 66 -5.64 -12.74 50.92
C ILE A 66 -5.71 -11.35 50.29
N VAL A 67 -6.91 -10.80 50.19
CA VAL A 67 -7.11 -9.37 49.92
C VAL A 67 -7.01 -8.66 51.28
N ALA A 68 -6.03 -7.78 51.44
CA ALA A 68 -5.74 -7.15 52.73
C ALA A 68 -5.37 -5.68 52.58
N THR A 69 -5.90 -4.85 53.47
CA THR A 69 -5.38 -3.49 53.71
C THR A 69 -3.98 -3.54 54.36
N PRO A 70 -3.18 -2.45 54.34
CA PRO A 70 -1.87 -2.42 54.99
C PRO A 70 -1.92 -2.71 56.50
N GLU A 71 -3.03 -2.38 57.16
CA GLU A 71 -3.24 -2.60 58.58
C GLU A 71 -3.58 -4.07 58.89
N GLU A 72 -4.35 -4.72 58.00
CA GLU A 72 -4.61 -6.16 58.03
C GLU A 72 -3.37 -6.98 57.69
N GLN A 73 -2.56 -6.55 56.72
CA GLN A 73 -1.24 -7.15 56.46
C GLN A 73 -0.38 -7.11 57.74
N ALA A 74 -0.27 -5.95 58.38
CA ALA A 74 0.51 -5.81 59.61
C ALA A 74 -0.03 -6.68 60.76
N GLN A 75 -1.36 -6.88 60.84
CA GLN A 75 -1.98 -7.81 61.80
C GLN A 75 -1.67 -9.28 61.48
N LEU A 76 -1.72 -9.70 60.21
CA LEU A 76 -1.38 -11.06 59.76
C LEU A 76 0.10 -11.38 60.00
N GLU A 77 1.00 -10.43 59.71
CA GLU A 77 2.43 -10.57 60.00
C GLU A 77 2.69 -10.62 61.51
N ALA A 78 2.00 -9.81 62.32
CA ALA A 78 2.07 -9.86 63.79
C ALA A 78 1.49 -11.16 64.38
N MET A 79 0.53 -11.81 63.69
CA MET A 79 0.05 -13.15 64.01
C MET A 79 1.01 -14.27 63.58
N GLY A 80 2.14 -13.94 62.94
CA GLY A 80 3.19 -14.88 62.53
C GLY A 80 2.99 -15.47 61.14
N TYR A 81 2.14 -14.86 60.30
CA TYR A 81 1.92 -15.24 58.90
C TYR A 81 2.65 -14.24 57.99
N PRO A 82 3.87 -14.55 57.51
CA PRO A 82 4.59 -13.61 56.66
C PRO A 82 4.01 -13.58 55.24
N VAL A 83 4.00 -12.40 54.63
CA VAL A 83 3.83 -12.26 53.18
C VAL A 83 5.00 -12.96 52.46
N VAL A 84 4.66 -13.72 51.42
CA VAL A 84 5.61 -14.46 50.57
C VAL A 84 5.46 -14.14 49.09
N GLY A 85 4.47 -13.31 48.71
CA GLY A 85 4.32 -12.75 47.38
C GLY A 85 3.32 -11.59 47.37
N THR A 86 3.50 -10.66 46.43
CA THR A 86 2.55 -9.59 46.14
C THR A 86 2.03 -9.82 44.72
N ILE A 87 0.72 -10.02 44.57
CA ILE A 87 0.10 -10.37 43.28
C ILE A 87 -0.36 -9.10 42.56
N GLN A 88 -0.97 -8.17 43.30
CA GLN A 88 -1.45 -6.90 42.76
C GLN A 88 -1.47 -5.86 43.90
N THR A 89 -0.87 -4.70 43.69
CA THR A 89 -0.87 -3.60 44.66
C THR A 89 -2.02 -2.64 44.40
N GLN A 90 -2.42 -1.87 45.42
CA GLN A 90 -3.34 -0.76 45.20
C GLN A 90 -2.80 0.23 44.15
N ALA A 91 -1.48 0.43 44.05
CA ALA A 91 -0.91 1.30 43.02
C ALA A 91 -1.16 0.80 41.60
N ASP A 92 -1.27 -0.52 41.39
CA ASP A 92 -1.65 -1.11 40.10
C ASP A 92 -3.16 -0.91 39.83
N VAL A 93 -4.00 -1.06 40.86
CA VAL A 93 -5.44 -0.78 40.78
C VAL A 93 -5.71 0.69 40.52
N ASP A 94 -4.98 1.60 41.18
CA ASP A 94 -5.06 3.04 40.98
C ASP A 94 -4.47 3.47 39.65
N ALA A 95 -3.42 2.81 39.15
CA ALA A 95 -2.93 3.03 37.79
C ALA A 95 -3.98 2.65 36.75
N LEU A 96 -4.67 1.50 36.91
CA LEU A 96 -5.78 1.09 36.05
C LEU A 96 -7.03 1.99 36.22
N ARG A 97 -7.30 2.47 37.44
CA ARG A 97 -8.39 3.41 37.75
C ARG A 97 -8.10 4.79 37.16
N ALA A 98 -6.83 5.22 37.15
CA ALA A 98 -6.34 6.45 36.53
C ALA A 98 -6.20 6.32 35.01
N GLU A 99 -5.88 5.15 34.45
CA GLU A 99 -5.93 4.88 33.01
C GLU A 99 -7.38 4.88 32.52
N ARG A 100 -8.28 4.26 33.27
CA ARG A 100 -9.73 4.33 33.02
C ARG A 100 -10.27 5.75 33.18
N GLN A 101 -9.83 6.50 34.18
CA GLN A 101 -10.27 7.89 34.36
C GLN A 101 -9.66 8.81 33.30
N ALA A 102 -8.39 8.66 32.92
CA ALA A 102 -7.78 9.36 31.80
C ALA A 102 -8.43 8.98 30.46
N THR A 103 -8.89 7.74 30.31
CA THR A 103 -9.69 7.31 29.15
C THR A 103 -11.07 7.96 29.16
N ILE A 104 -11.76 7.99 30.31
CA ILE A 104 -13.06 8.68 30.47
C ILE A 104 -12.92 10.19 30.30
N ASP A 105 -11.83 10.79 30.77
CA ASP A 105 -11.52 12.22 30.65
C ASP A 105 -11.08 12.56 29.23
N ALA A 106 -10.40 11.66 28.51
CA ALA A 106 -10.14 11.78 27.08
C ALA A 106 -11.42 11.60 26.25
N GLU A 107 -12.31 10.67 26.61
CA GLU A 107 -13.63 10.51 25.99
C GLU A 107 -14.54 11.71 26.28
N THR A 108 -14.44 12.30 27.47
CA THR A 108 -15.21 13.48 27.88
C THR A 108 -14.64 14.75 27.25
N ALA A 109 -13.32 14.91 27.21
CA ALA A 109 -12.65 15.98 26.47
C ALA A 109 -12.93 15.87 24.95
N ALA A 110 -13.01 14.67 24.38
CA ALA A 110 -13.48 14.47 23.01
C ALA A 110 -14.96 14.84 22.84
N LYS A 111 -15.84 14.43 23.77
CA LYS A 111 -17.28 14.79 23.77
C LYS A 111 -17.56 16.27 24.02
N ASP A 112 -16.68 16.98 24.72
CA ASP A 112 -16.82 18.41 24.99
C ASP A 112 -16.09 19.27 23.93
N ALA A 113 -14.99 18.79 23.33
CA ALA A 113 -14.45 19.34 22.09
C ALA A 113 -15.48 19.27 20.94
N LEU A 114 -16.28 18.20 20.89
CA LEU A 114 -17.43 18.07 19.97
C LEU A 114 -18.58 19.07 20.26
N LYS A 115 -18.64 19.69 21.45
CA LYS A 115 -19.66 20.72 21.79
C LYS A 115 -19.13 22.15 21.67
N GLY A 116 -17.83 22.37 21.86
CA GLY A 116 -17.21 23.70 21.85
C GLY A 116 -17.16 24.39 20.48
N ALA A 117 -17.29 23.63 19.38
CA ALA A 117 -17.13 24.12 18.01
C ALA A 117 -18.46 24.36 17.27
N ALA A 118 -19.47 24.94 17.94
CA ALA A 118 -20.70 25.43 17.30
C ALA A 118 -20.44 26.71 16.48
N GLY A 119 -19.58 26.62 15.47
CA GLY A 119 -19.02 27.76 14.72
C GLY A 119 -18.99 27.62 13.19
N ALA A 120 -19.37 26.47 12.63
CA ALA A 120 -19.66 26.31 11.20
C ALA A 120 -20.58 25.10 10.97
N LYS A 121 -21.56 25.23 10.07
CA LYS A 121 -22.36 24.09 9.60
C LYS A 121 -21.51 23.24 8.63
N SER A 122 -20.79 22.24 9.12
CA SER A 122 -20.33 21.12 8.30
C SER A 122 -21.28 19.92 8.46
N LYS A 123 -21.28 19.03 7.46
CA LYS A 123 -22.22 17.90 7.37
C LYS A 123 -21.84 16.83 8.39
N SER A 124 -22.82 16.01 8.79
CA SER A 124 -22.60 14.81 9.62
C SER A 124 -21.41 13.99 9.11
N ALA A 125 -20.53 13.56 10.01
CA ALA A 125 -19.40 12.69 9.70
C ALA A 125 -19.88 11.42 8.97
N VAL A 126 -19.19 11.04 7.90
CA VAL A 126 -19.54 9.87 7.09
C VAL A 126 -18.67 8.70 7.56
N VAL A 127 -19.31 7.74 8.24
CA VAL A 127 -18.71 6.43 8.54
C VAL A 127 -18.59 5.64 7.24
N GLY A 128 -17.49 4.91 7.05
CA GLY A 128 -17.17 4.18 5.82
C GLY A 128 -16.43 4.99 4.76
N THR A 129 -15.68 6.02 5.15
CA THR A 129 -14.77 6.79 4.26
C THR A 129 -13.33 6.27 4.29
N VAL A 130 -12.88 5.69 5.39
CA VAL A 130 -11.55 5.06 5.58
C VAL A 130 -11.57 3.63 5.02
N ARG A 131 -10.42 3.18 4.52
CA ARG A 131 -10.14 1.79 4.13
C ARG A 131 -8.74 1.39 4.58
N ALA A 132 -8.59 0.14 5.01
CA ALA A 132 -7.29 -0.46 5.31
C ALA A 132 -6.93 -1.43 4.18
N GLN A 133 -5.84 -1.13 3.47
CA GLN A 133 -5.45 -1.84 2.26
C GLN A 133 -4.42 -2.93 2.60
N HIS A 134 -3.33 -2.53 3.26
CA HIS A 134 -2.17 -3.37 3.55
C HIS A 134 -1.70 -3.25 5.01
N ALA A 135 -1.18 -4.35 5.53
CA ALA A 135 -0.69 -4.49 6.90
C ALA A 135 0.32 -5.65 6.91
N ASP A 136 1.53 -5.36 6.44
CA ASP A 136 2.50 -6.36 6.00
C ASP A 136 3.77 -6.28 6.85
N TYR A 137 4.22 -7.41 7.40
CA TYR A 137 5.41 -7.46 8.26
C TYR A 137 6.53 -8.33 7.68
N TRP A 138 7.77 -7.97 7.97
CA TRP A 138 8.95 -8.79 7.70
C TRP A 138 9.99 -8.59 8.81
N GLU A 139 11.05 -9.38 8.74
CA GLU A 139 12.20 -9.32 9.65
C GLU A 139 13.45 -9.22 8.79
N ASP A 140 14.40 -8.37 9.15
CA ASP A 140 15.70 -8.24 8.47
C ASP A 140 16.82 -7.98 9.50
N ALA A 141 18.04 -7.69 9.04
CA ALA A 141 19.16 -7.38 9.93
C ALA A 141 18.91 -6.17 10.85
N GLY A 142 17.97 -5.30 10.50
CA GLY A 142 17.49 -4.19 11.32
C GLY A 142 16.38 -4.57 12.30
N GLY A 143 15.87 -5.80 12.29
CA GLY A 143 14.81 -6.29 13.18
C GLY A 143 13.45 -6.45 12.51
N ARG A 144 12.37 -6.36 13.29
CA ARG A 144 11.00 -6.55 12.80
C ARG A 144 10.39 -5.24 12.33
N TRP A 145 9.76 -5.25 11.16
CA TRP A 145 9.08 -4.10 10.55
C TRP A 145 7.60 -4.40 10.29
N LEU A 146 6.77 -3.36 10.33
CA LEU A 146 5.36 -3.39 9.94
C LEU A 146 5.06 -2.22 9.00
N SER A 147 4.70 -2.55 7.77
CA SER A 147 4.17 -1.63 6.76
C SER A 147 2.66 -1.56 6.90
N ILE A 148 2.10 -0.34 6.99
CA ILE A 148 0.65 -0.14 7.05
C ILE A 148 0.24 0.86 5.97
N GLU A 149 -0.78 0.49 5.19
CA GLU A 149 -1.37 1.32 4.13
C GLU A 149 -2.89 1.42 4.26
N GLY A 150 -3.41 2.63 4.10
CA GLY A 150 -4.84 2.90 4.13
C GLY A 150 -5.22 4.06 3.24
N THR A 151 -6.49 4.12 2.83
CA THR A 151 -7.02 5.23 2.03
C THR A 151 -8.20 5.90 2.72
N THR A 152 -8.55 7.11 2.26
CA THR A 152 -9.81 7.76 2.63
C THR A 152 -10.49 8.39 1.40
N THR A 153 -11.81 8.40 1.39
CA THR A 153 -12.61 9.12 0.38
C THR A 153 -12.78 10.61 0.71
N GLU A 154 -12.41 11.03 1.92
CA GLU A 154 -12.35 12.46 2.31
C GLU A 154 -11.02 13.12 1.89
N ALA A 155 -10.12 12.37 1.26
CA ALA A 155 -8.86 12.88 0.75
C ALA A 155 -9.06 13.88 -0.39
N SER A 156 -8.45 15.04 -0.25
CA SER A 156 -8.30 16.04 -1.30
C SER A 156 -6.92 16.69 -1.23
N VAL A 157 -6.61 17.60 -2.15
CA VAL A 157 -5.32 18.31 -2.23
C VAL A 157 -5.56 19.80 -2.47
N THR A 158 -4.62 20.65 -2.02
CA THR A 158 -4.79 22.11 -2.10
C THR A 158 -4.93 22.58 -3.54
N ASN A 159 -6.07 23.21 -3.84
CA ASN A 159 -6.44 23.73 -5.16
C ASN A 159 -6.89 25.20 -5.03
N PRO A 160 -6.24 26.17 -5.71
CA PRO A 160 -5.06 26.02 -6.55
C PRO A 160 -3.83 25.62 -5.72
N CYS A 161 -2.95 24.82 -6.31
CA CYS A 161 -1.72 24.43 -5.64
C CYS A 161 -0.70 25.59 -5.62
N PRO A 162 -0.05 25.87 -4.47
CA PRO A 162 1.09 26.78 -4.41
C PRO A 162 2.27 26.27 -5.24
N VAL A 163 2.94 27.15 -5.97
CA VAL A 163 4.20 26.82 -6.65
C VAL A 163 5.37 27.38 -5.84
N VAL A 164 6.28 26.51 -5.41
CA VAL A 164 7.51 26.87 -4.67
C VAL A 164 8.71 26.36 -5.47
N ASN A 165 9.69 27.22 -5.73
CA ASN A 165 10.88 26.87 -6.53
C ASN A 165 10.56 26.21 -7.88
N ASN A 166 9.50 26.68 -8.55
CA ASN A 166 8.99 26.15 -9.83
C ASN A 166 8.54 24.67 -9.78
N ARG A 167 8.11 24.19 -8.61
CA ARG A 167 7.43 22.89 -8.42
C ARG A 167 6.11 23.07 -7.67
N PRO A 168 5.07 22.24 -7.91
CA PRO A 168 3.88 22.22 -7.08
C PRO A 168 4.23 21.81 -5.64
N ALA A 169 3.73 22.58 -4.66
CA ALA A 169 3.93 22.36 -3.23
C ALA A 169 2.56 22.17 -2.55
N CYS A 170 1.82 21.18 -3.03
CA CYS A 170 0.42 20.98 -2.69
C CYS A 170 0.31 20.16 -1.41
N ALA A 171 -0.52 20.60 -0.47
CA ALA A 171 -0.76 19.87 0.76
C ALA A 171 -1.94 18.90 0.58
N TYR A 172 -1.85 17.76 1.27
CA TYR A 172 -2.99 16.89 1.54
C TYR A 172 -4.00 17.63 2.43
N ASN A 173 -5.27 17.62 2.03
CA ASN A 173 -6.40 18.15 2.78
C ASN A 173 -7.42 17.03 3.00
N GLY A 174 -7.45 16.49 4.22
CA GLY A 174 -8.38 15.45 4.63
C GLY A 174 -8.09 15.04 6.08
N PRO A 175 -8.82 14.06 6.64
CA PRO A 175 -8.53 13.57 7.98
C PRO A 175 -7.12 12.94 8.03
N PRO A 176 -6.33 13.17 9.09
CA PRO A 176 -5.13 12.36 9.35
C PRO A 176 -5.56 10.92 9.62
N LEU A 177 -4.79 9.94 9.13
CA LEU A 177 -5.02 8.53 9.42
C LEU A 177 -4.02 8.03 10.48
N VAL A 178 -4.54 7.47 11.57
CA VAL A 178 -3.74 6.89 12.66
C VAL A 178 -3.94 5.38 12.67
N ALA A 179 -2.85 4.63 12.65
CA ALA A 179 -2.88 3.18 12.78
C ALA A 179 -2.60 2.75 14.23
N SER A 180 -3.32 1.73 14.70
CA SER A 180 -3.06 1.02 15.96
C SER A 180 -3.05 -0.47 15.70
N TRP A 181 -2.10 -1.19 16.28
CA TRP A 181 -1.95 -2.63 16.05
C TRP A 181 -2.05 -3.43 17.34
N TYR A 182 -2.66 -4.61 17.22
CA TYR A 182 -3.14 -5.44 18.31
C TYR A 182 -2.59 -6.86 18.20
N ASP A 183 -2.29 -7.48 19.33
CA ASP A 183 -1.81 -8.86 19.41
C ASP A 183 -2.93 -9.91 19.23
N ALA A 184 -2.63 -11.18 19.45
CA ALA A 184 -3.60 -12.27 19.37
C ALA A 184 -4.67 -12.25 20.48
N ASN A 185 -4.40 -11.56 21.60
CA ASN A 185 -5.32 -11.41 22.73
C ASN A 185 -6.20 -10.16 22.60
N GLY A 186 -5.96 -9.33 21.57
CA GLY A 186 -6.63 -8.04 21.39
C GLY A 186 -6.02 -6.90 22.21
N ALA A 187 -4.87 -7.10 22.85
CA ALA A 187 -4.13 -6.03 23.52
C ALA A 187 -3.44 -5.15 22.48
N GLN A 188 -3.49 -3.82 22.66
CA GLN A 188 -2.81 -2.89 21.76
C GLN A 188 -1.31 -2.89 22.05
N VAL A 189 -0.47 -3.18 21.04
CA VAL A 189 0.99 -3.26 21.18
C VAL A 189 1.74 -2.19 20.38
N GLY A 190 1.01 -1.21 19.83
CA GLY A 190 1.57 0.04 19.34
C GLY A 190 0.59 0.87 18.52
N THR A 191 1.05 2.05 18.10
CA THR A 191 0.29 3.00 17.29
C THR A 191 1.24 3.95 16.55
N GLY A 192 0.78 4.57 15.48
CA GLY A 192 1.52 5.59 14.74
C GLY A 192 0.74 6.22 13.59
N ASN A 193 1.17 7.42 13.18
CA ASN A 193 0.54 8.17 12.10
C ASN A 193 0.93 7.60 10.73
N LEU A 194 -0.02 7.54 9.79
CA LEU A 194 0.24 7.23 8.39
C LEU A 194 0.49 8.54 7.62
N SER A 195 1.46 8.53 6.70
CA SER A 195 1.81 9.71 5.89
C SER A 195 1.08 9.69 4.55
N ALA A 196 0.44 10.79 4.15
CA ALA A 196 -0.19 10.88 2.83
C ALA A 196 0.86 10.83 1.71
N TYR A 197 0.65 9.95 0.74
CA TYR A 197 1.42 9.85 -0.50
C TYR A 197 0.67 10.61 -1.62
N LEU A 198 1.33 11.65 -2.15
CA LEU A 198 0.84 12.46 -3.26
C LEU A 198 1.77 12.28 -4.45
N ASP A 199 1.22 12.10 -5.64
CA ASP A 199 2.01 11.99 -6.86
C ASP A 199 2.42 13.39 -7.37
N THR A 200 3.54 13.91 -6.85
CA THR A 200 4.00 15.29 -7.08
C THR A 200 4.43 15.61 -8.51
N ASP A 201 4.56 14.59 -9.37
CA ASP A 201 4.98 14.75 -10.76
C ASP A 201 3.81 15.19 -11.68
N VAL A 202 2.57 15.02 -11.22
CA VAL A 202 1.35 15.49 -11.90
C VAL A 202 1.09 16.96 -11.56
N THR A 203 0.96 17.81 -12.57
CA THR A 203 0.86 19.28 -12.39
C THR A 203 -0.35 19.87 -13.12
N PRO A 204 -1.00 20.93 -12.60
CA PRO A 204 -0.70 21.66 -11.36
C PRO A 204 -1.26 21.02 -10.09
N LEU A 205 -2.01 19.91 -10.19
CA LEU A 205 -2.71 19.30 -9.07
C LEU A 205 -2.30 17.81 -8.90
N PRO A 206 -1.37 17.49 -7.99
CA PRO A 206 -0.91 16.14 -7.75
C PRO A 206 -2.00 15.34 -7.03
N PRO A 207 -2.43 14.18 -7.54
CA PRO A 207 -3.46 13.40 -6.89
C PRO A 207 -2.95 12.75 -5.62
N TYR A 208 -3.86 12.61 -4.66
CA TYR A 208 -3.71 11.70 -3.53
C TYR A 208 -3.85 10.25 -4.01
N LEU A 209 -2.92 9.37 -3.62
CA LEU A 209 -3.03 7.94 -3.87
C LEU A 209 -3.48 7.19 -2.61
N TYR A 210 -2.66 7.22 -1.56
CA TYR A 210 -2.89 6.48 -0.31
C TYR A 210 -2.19 7.16 0.89
N HIS A 211 -2.41 6.66 2.10
CA HIS A 211 -1.52 6.91 3.24
C HIS A 211 -0.68 5.68 3.53
N VAL A 212 0.60 5.85 3.83
CA VAL A 212 1.51 4.77 4.19
C VAL A 212 2.48 5.17 5.28
N SER A 213 2.86 4.24 6.14
CA SER A 213 4.02 4.35 7.04
C SER A 213 4.64 2.97 7.28
N ARG A 214 5.94 2.96 7.60
CA ARG A 214 6.67 1.78 8.08
C ARG A 214 7.08 1.99 9.53
N PHE A 215 6.79 1.02 10.38
CA PHE A 215 7.07 1.05 11.82
C PHE A 215 8.06 -0.05 12.18
N ARG A 216 9.05 0.26 13.01
CA ARG A 216 9.99 -0.72 13.56
C ARG A 216 9.45 -1.25 14.88
N LEU A 217 9.30 -2.55 15.01
CA LEU A 217 8.66 -3.22 16.16
C LEU A 217 9.64 -3.84 17.16
N GLY A 218 10.92 -3.95 16.81
CA GLY A 218 11.99 -4.46 17.68
C GLY A 218 13.32 -4.62 16.93
N ASP A 219 14.42 -4.80 17.64
CA ASP A 219 15.73 -5.14 17.04
C ASP A 219 15.79 -6.64 16.71
N ALA A 220 16.70 -7.04 15.83
CA ALA A 220 16.89 -8.46 15.46
C ALA A 220 17.26 -9.36 16.66
N SER A 221 17.88 -8.80 17.71
CA SER A 221 18.23 -9.50 18.96
C SER A 221 17.15 -9.40 20.06
N THR A 222 16.12 -8.57 19.85
CA THR A 222 15.08 -8.24 20.85
C THR A 222 13.68 -8.47 20.28
N ILE A 223 13.52 -9.42 19.34
CA ILE A 223 12.23 -9.83 18.75
C ILE A 223 11.36 -10.51 19.81
N GLY A 224 10.78 -9.70 20.69
CA GLY A 224 9.84 -10.09 21.71
C GLY A 224 8.42 -10.25 21.17
N THR A 225 7.65 -11.07 21.85
CA THR A 225 6.19 -11.03 21.80
C THR A 225 5.66 -9.76 22.48
N PRO A 226 4.52 -9.20 22.05
CA PRO A 226 3.53 -9.85 21.18
C PRO A 226 3.67 -9.51 19.68
N MET A 227 3.36 -10.49 18.83
CA MET A 227 3.25 -10.31 17.38
C MET A 227 1.92 -9.62 17.05
N PRO A 228 1.88 -8.51 16.28
CA PRO A 228 0.63 -7.93 15.85
C PRO A 228 -0.11 -8.88 14.89
N THR A 229 -1.39 -9.13 15.16
CA THR A 229 -2.28 -9.94 14.32
C THR A 229 -3.26 -9.08 13.54
N THR A 230 -3.57 -7.88 14.04
CA THR A 230 -4.61 -7.00 13.52
C THR A 230 -4.17 -5.55 13.58
N VAL A 231 -4.43 -4.79 12.51
CA VAL A 231 -4.29 -3.33 12.45
C VAL A 231 -5.67 -2.70 12.35
N LYS A 232 -5.88 -1.59 13.05
CA LYS A 232 -6.99 -0.67 12.87
C LYS A 232 -6.46 0.68 12.38
N ILE A 233 -7.04 1.23 11.33
CA ILE A 233 -6.75 2.58 10.82
C ILE A 233 -7.97 3.45 11.11
N ALA A 234 -7.77 4.52 11.88
CA ALA A 234 -8.82 5.41 12.33
C ALA A 234 -8.62 6.85 11.82
N ALA A 235 -9.73 7.55 11.60
CA ALA A 235 -9.78 8.97 11.29
C ALA A 235 -10.52 9.75 12.41
N PRO A 236 -10.21 11.05 12.64
CA PRO A 236 -10.88 11.87 13.67
C PRO A 236 -12.38 12.06 13.49
N ASN A 237 -12.94 11.73 12.31
CA ASN A 237 -14.38 11.70 12.06
C ASN A 237 -15.09 10.51 12.76
N GLY A 238 -14.35 9.62 13.43
CA GLY A 238 -14.84 8.44 14.14
C GLY A 238 -14.86 7.17 13.29
N ASP A 239 -14.41 7.24 12.03
CA ASP A 239 -14.41 6.10 11.13
C ASP A 239 -13.16 5.22 11.29
N VAL A 240 -13.34 3.90 11.20
CA VAL A 240 -12.29 2.91 11.48
C VAL A 240 -12.36 1.73 10.52
N ALA A 241 -11.26 1.47 9.80
CA ALA A 241 -11.07 0.25 9.01
C ALA A 241 -10.15 -0.74 9.76
N THR A 242 -10.45 -2.03 9.69
CA THR A 242 -9.67 -3.10 10.36
C THR A 242 -9.16 -4.11 9.34
N ILE A 243 -7.92 -4.58 9.49
CA ILE A 243 -7.25 -5.52 8.61
C ILE A 243 -6.37 -6.50 9.41
N ALA A 244 -6.27 -7.76 8.97
CA ALA A 244 -5.33 -8.72 9.53
C ALA A 244 -3.90 -8.46 9.03
N VAL A 245 -2.90 -8.71 9.88
CA VAL A 245 -1.49 -8.57 9.55
C VAL A 245 -0.99 -9.79 8.76
N LYS A 246 -0.47 -9.59 7.55
CA LYS A 246 0.14 -10.63 6.69
C LYS A 246 1.66 -10.60 6.84
N LYS A 247 2.32 -11.77 6.77
CA LYS A 247 3.77 -11.83 6.58
C LYS A 247 4.10 -11.53 5.12
N TRP A 248 4.95 -10.53 4.90
CA TRP A 248 5.34 -10.06 3.57
C TRP A 248 6.26 -11.07 2.87
N VAL A 249 7.42 -11.34 3.47
CA VAL A 249 8.45 -12.23 2.91
C VAL A 249 9.03 -13.19 3.96
N GLY A 250 9.60 -14.29 3.48
CA GLY A 250 10.09 -15.41 4.27
C GLY A 250 8.99 -16.38 4.66
N ASN A 251 8.01 -16.63 3.79
CA ASN A 251 6.95 -17.61 4.01
C ASN A 251 7.40 -19.03 3.63
N GLY A 252 8.19 -19.18 2.56
CA GLY A 252 8.85 -20.42 2.15
C GLY A 252 10.13 -20.71 2.93
N ALA A 253 10.60 -21.95 2.86
CA ALA A 253 11.90 -22.35 3.40
C ALA A 253 13.03 -22.06 2.38
N PRO A 254 14.12 -21.38 2.78
CA PRO A 254 15.36 -21.43 1.99
C PRO A 254 15.93 -22.84 2.02
N GLN A 255 16.30 -23.39 0.87
CA GLN A 255 17.54 -24.14 0.68
C GLN A 255 17.83 -24.24 -0.82
N THR A 256 18.96 -23.71 -1.27
CA THR A 256 19.62 -24.20 -2.49
C THR A 256 19.93 -25.70 -2.28
N PRO A 257 19.47 -26.62 -3.14
CA PRO A 257 19.68 -28.06 -2.92
C PRO A 257 21.15 -28.42 -2.78
N ALA A 258 21.47 -29.42 -1.94
CA ALA A 258 22.84 -29.85 -1.75
C ALA A 258 23.46 -30.35 -3.07
N GLY A 259 24.53 -29.68 -3.52
CA GLY A 259 25.19 -29.97 -4.80
C GLY A 259 24.64 -29.20 -6.01
N PHE A 260 23.67 -28.29 -5.82
CA PHE A 260 23.26 -27.33 -6.84
C PHE A 260 24.40 -26.34 -7.13
N LEU A 261 24.68 -26.15 -8.41
CA LEU A 261 25.76 -25.32 -8.93
C LEU A 261 25.26 -23.89 -9.15
N GLN A 262 25.96 -22.94 -8.54
CA GLN A 262 25.72 -21.49 -8.61
C GLN A 262 27.07 -20.78 -8.39
N ASP A 263 27.07 -19.44 -8.33
CA ASP A 263 28.29 -18.63 -8.18
C ASP A 263 29.22 -18.81 -9.38
N PHE A 264 28.71 -18.45 -10.55
CA PHE A 264 29.47 -18.51 -11.80
C PHE A 264 30.04 -17.16 -12.25
N ASN A 265 29.66 -16.06 -11.59
CA ASN A 265 30.12 -14.72 -11.95
C ASN A 265 31.40 -14.37 -11.17
N THR A 266 32.46 -13.96 -11.86
CA THR A 266 33.75 -13.65 -11.23
C THR A 266 34.18 -12.18 -11.32
N HIS A 267 33.47 -11.38 -12.12
CA HIS A 267 33.69 -9.94 -12.34
C HIS A 267 32.45 -9.33 -13.01
N TYR A 268 32.36 -8.00 -13.04
CA TYR A 268 31.48 -7.30 -13.98
C TYR A 268 31.91 -7.61 -15.42
N VAL A 269 31.00 -8.16 -16.21
CA VAL A 269 31.26 -8.58 -17.59
C VAL A 269 30.95 -7.47 -18.59
N ASP A 270 31.79 -7.32 -19.61
CA ASP A 270 31.45 -6.50 -20.77
C ASP A 270 30.44 -7.22 -21.69
N PRO A 271 29.76 -6.50 -22.61
CA PRO A 271 28.74 -7.10 -23.48
C PRO A 271 29.27 -8.24 -24.38
N GLN A 272 30.52 -8.17 -24.83
CA GLN A 272 31.13 -9.19 -25.68
C GLN A 272 31.55 -10.42 -24.85
N GLU A 273 32.00 -10.22 -23.62
CA GLU A 273 32.22 -11.30 -22.65
C GLU A 273 30.91 -12.03 -22.35
N GLY A 274 29.82 -11.29 -22.08
CA GLY A 274 28.48 -11.86 -21.89
C GLY A 274 27.98 -12.63 -23.12
N TYR A 275 28.13 -12.06 -24.32
CA TYR A 275 27.77 -12.71 -25.58
C TYR A 275 28.62 -13.95 -25.90
N ALA A 276 29.93 -13.91 -25.64
CA ALA A 276 30.83 -15.05 -25.80
C ALA A 276 30.47 -16.18 -24.83
N ARG A 277 30.13 -15.84 -23.58
CA ARG A 277 29.71 -16.78 -22.54
C ARG A 277 28.44 -17.53 -22.94
N ILE A 278 27.37 -16.84 -23.34
CA ILE A 278 26.15 -17.53 -23.81
C ILE A 278 26.39 -18.33 -25.09
N SER A 279 27.31 -17.91 -25.96
CA SER A 279 27.69 -18.68 -27.16
C SER A 279 28.40 -19.98 -26.79
N SER A 280 29.25 -19.97 -25.75
CA SER A 280 29.86 -21.17 -25.19
C SER A 280 28.82 -22.10 -24.59
N LEU A 281 27.86 -21.56 -23.83
CA LEU A 281 26.77 -22.34 -23.22
C LEU A 281 25.85 -23.01 -24.25
N ALA A 282 25.46 -22.29 -25.30
CA ALA A 282 24.71 -22.87 -26.41
C ALA A 282 25.47 -24.01 -27.11
N SER A 283 26.80 -23.96 -27.13
CA SER A 283 27.65 -24.99 -27.72
C SER A 283 27.79 -26.21 -26.78
N GLU A 284 28.07 -25.98 -25.49
CA GLU A 284 28.21 -26.99 -24.44
C GLU A 284 26.90 -27.77 -24.23
N PHE A 285 25.76 -27.07 -24.23
CA PHE A 285 24.43 -27.61 -23.92
C PHE A 285 23.48 -27.64 -25.12
N SER A 286 24.00 -27.84 -26.34
CA SER A 286 23.23 -27.82 -27.61
C SER A 286 22.00 -28.74 -27.68
N ASN A 287 21.91 -29.74 -26.81
CA ASN A 287 20.75 -30.64 -26.65
C ASN A 287 19.54 -29.98 -25.93
N ILE A 288 19.74 -28.86 -25.26
CA ILE A 288 18.75 -28.07 -24.50
C ILE A 288 18.87 -26.56 -24.70
N ALA A 289 19.90 -26.07 -25.41
CA ALA A 289 20.11 -24.65 -25.69
C ALA A 289 20.41 -24.39 -27.18
N GLU A 290 20.13 -23.17 -27.63
CA GLU A 290 20.56 -22.62 -28.92
C GLU A 290 20.86 -21.12 -28.83
N LEU A 291 21.79 -20.65 -29.66
CA LEU A 291 22.14 -19.24 -29.77
C LEU A 291 21.32 -18.60 -30.90
N VAL A 292 20.74 -17.43 -30.64
CA VAL A 292 19.96 -16.66 -31.61
C VAL A 292 20.60 -15.28 -31.78
N ASP A 293 20.98 -14.97 -33.02
CA ASP A 293 21.43 -13.63 -33.42
C ASP A 293 20.21 -12.76 -33.72
N LEU A 294 20.07 -11.63 -33.00
CA LEU A 294 18.94 -10.72 -33.19
C LEU A 294 19.15 -9.87 -34.45
N PRO A 295 18.08 -9.55 -35.21
CA PRO A 295 18.23 -9.14 -36.61
C PRO A 295 18.70 -7.69 -36.81
N ASN A 296 18.48 -6.80 -35.86
CA ASN A 296 18.90 -5.39 -35.95
C ASN A 296 20.25 -5.24 -35.28
N LYS A 297 21.27 -4.82 -36.05
CA LYS A 297 22.57 -4.50 -35.46
C LYS A 297 22.53 -3.14 -34.75
N THR A 298 23.23 -3.04 -33.62
CA THR A 298 23.41 -1.79 -32.86
C THR A 298 24.09 -0.72 -33.71
N ALA A 299 24.09 0.53 -33.25
CA ALA A 299 24.83 1.60 -33.94
C ALA A 299 26.36 1.42 -33.86
N GLY A 300 26.83 0.65 -32.89
CA GLY A 300 28.22 0.38 -32.56
C GLY A 300 28.78 1.27 -31.46
N TYR A 301 29.71 0.72 -30.69
CA TYR A 301 30.61 1.46 -29.79
C TYR A 301 31.65 2.29 -30.61
N GLN A 302 31.14 3.31 -31.31
CA GLN A 302 31.87 4.19 -32.22
C GLN A 302 31.32 5.61 -32.22
N ARG A 303 32.18 6.60 -32.49
CA ARG A 303 31.80 8.02 -32.62
C ARG A 303 32.61 8.69 -33.71
N LYS A 304 32.12 9.83 -34.21
CA LYS A 304 32.91 10.70 -35.10
C LYS A 304 34.00 11.36 -34.27
N ALA A 305 35.22 11.38 -34.79
CA ALA A 305 36.33 12.06 -34.13
C ALA A 305 36.11 13.57 -34.15
N GLN A 306 36.39 14.24 -33.03
CA GLN A 306 36.17 15.67 -32.84
C GLN A 306 37.33 16.36 -32.12
N THR A 307 37.45 17.67 -32.35
CA THR A 307 38.29 18.57 -31.54
C THR A 307 37.67 19.97 -31.50
N VAL A 308 38.21 20.84 -30.65
CA VAL A 308 37.84 22.25 -30.57
C VAL A 308 39.09 23.11 -30.72
N VAL A 309 39.05 24.07 -31.64
CA VAL A 309 40.15 25.01 -31.94
C VAL A 309 39.69 26.46 -31.74
N GLY A 310 40.65 27.40 -31.72
CA GLY A 310 40.38 28.83 -31.47
C GLY A 310 40.34 29.25 -30.00
N LEU A 311 40.42 28.28 -29.07
CA LEU A 311 40.52 28.48 -27.63
C LEU A 311 41.91 28.99 -27.22
N ALA A 312 42.00 29.73 -26.10
CA ALA A 312 43.30 30.15 -25.55
C ALA A 312 44.12 28.96 -25.01
N THR A 313 43.44 27.97 -24.42
CA THR A 313 44.02 26.69 -24.01
C THR A 313 43.55 25.59 -24.97
N ALA A 314 44.49 24.79 -25.49
CA ALA A 314 44.17 23.71 -26.43
C ALA A 314 43.19 22.69 -25.82
N TYR A 315 42.25 22.20 -26.62
CA TYR A 315 41.32 21.15 -26.19
C TYR A 315 42.02 19.80 -26.03
N THR A 316 41.94 19.23 -24.82
CA THR A 316 42.60 17.97 -24.43
C THR A 316 41.61 16.86 -24.06
N GLY A 317 40.36 16.94 -24.53
CA GLY A 317 39.33 15.92 -24.25
C GLY A 317 38.46 16.18 -23.02
N SER A 318 38.46 17.41 -22.47
CA SER A 318 37.55 17.80 -21.38
C SER A 318 36.07 17.54 -21.72
N THR A 319 35.26 17.16 -20.74
CA THR A 319 33.78 17.19 -20.78
C THR A 319 33.20 18.45 -20.13
N THR A 320 34.00 19.17 -19.33
CA THR A 320 33.61 20.47 -18.76
C THR A 320 33.70 21.54 -19.83
N ALA A 321 32.60 22.27 -20.05
CA ALA A 321 32.48 23.35 -21.03
C ALA A 321 33.62 24.39 -20.91
N PRO A 322 34.04 25.01 -22.03
CA PRO A 322 35.12 25.98 -22.03
C PRO A 322 34.70 27.27 -21.31
N ALA A 323 35.69 28.00 -20.79
CA ALA A 323 35.47 29.27 -20.11
C ALA A 323 34.68 30.25 -21.00
N ALA A 324 33.77 31.03 -20.40
CA ALA A 324 32.85 31.90 -21.14
C ALA A 324 33.55 32.86 -22.12
N ALA A 325 34.74 33.36 -21.75
CA ALA A 325 35.56 34.24 -22.59
C ALA A 325 36.13 33.58 -23.86
N ASP A 326 36.17 32.24 -23.91
CA ASP A 326 36.64 31.47 -25.07
C ASP A 326 35.49 30.83 -25.87
N GLN A 327 34.27 30.74 -25.32
CA GLN A 327 33.11 30.18 -26.03
C GLN A 327 32.80 30.90 -27.35
N ALA A 328 33.05 32.21 -27.43
CA ALA A 328 32.85 32.99 -28.66
C ALA A 328 33.94 32.79 -29.73
N LYS A 329 35.06 32.15 -29.35
CA LYS A 329 36.22 31.85 -30.21
C LYS A 329 36.26 30.38 -30.63
N ALA A 330 35.42 29.55 -30.01
CA ALA A 330 35.47 28.10 -30.11
C ALA A 330 34.86 27.60 -31.43
N VAL A 331 35.69 26.90 -32.21
CA VAL A 331 35.31 26.22 -33.45
C VAL A 331 35.36 24.71 -33.20
N VAL A 332 34.21 24.05 -33.30
CA VAL A 332 34.09 22.60 -33.22
C VAL A 332 34.41 22.03 -34.60
N VAL A 333 35.32 21.06 -34.69
CA VAL A 333 35.62 20.36 -35.94
C VAL A 333 35.29 18.88 -35.77
N THR A 334 34.41 18.37 -36.64
CA THR A 334 33.91 16.99 -36.61
C THR A 334 34.31 16.28 -37.89
N SER A 335 34.92 15.10 -37.78
CA SER A 335 35.28 14.26 -38.93
C SER A 335 34.06 13.63 -39.60
N LYS A 336 34.15 13.42 -40.92
CA LYS A 336 33.15 12.64 -41.68
C LYS A 336 33.31 11.13 -41.49
N ALA A 337 34.55 10.65 -41.40
CA ALA A 337 34.86 9.27 -41.03
C ALA A 337 34.54 8.99 -39.55
N TRP A 338 34.27 7.73 -39.20
CA TRP A 338 34.30 7.33 -37.77
C TRP A 338 35.74 7.38 -37.25
N GLY A 339 35.93 7.48 -35.93
CA GLY A 339 37.25 7.62 -35.33
C GLY A 339 38.21 6.50 -35.73
N GLN A 340 37.75 5.24 -35.64
CA GLN A 340 38.49 4.06 -36.07
C GLN A 340 38.72 3.98 -37.59
N ASP A 341 37.83 4.56 -38.40
CA ASP A 341 37.93 4.61 -39.87
C ASP A 341 38.88 5.73 -40.35
N GLY A 342 39.79 6.16 -39.46
CA GLY A 342 40.77 7.19 -39.70
C GLY A 342 40.33 8.61 -39.33
N GLY A 343 39.14 8.81 -38.76
CA GLY A 343 38.74 10.10 -38.17
C GLY A 343 39.75 10.57 -37.12
N ASN A 344 40.28 9.65 -36.31
CA ASN A 344 41.30 9.91 -35.28
C ASN A 344 42.69 10.28 -35.84
N THR A 345 42.87 10.30 -37.17
CA THR A 345 44.15 10.67 -37.83
C THR A 345 44.11 12.05 -38.48
N ILE A 346 42.97 12.75 -38.40
CA ILE A 346 42.80 14.10 -38.95
C ILE A 346 43.32 15.12 -37.94
N GLY A 347 44.07 16.12 -38.40
CA GLY A 347 44.59 17.20 -37.57
C GLY A 347 44.17 18.58 -38.08
N VAL A 348 43.92 19.52 -37.17
CA VAL A 348 43.58 20.91 -37.48
C VAL A 348 44.53 21.84 -36.73
N ARG A 349 45.05 22.88 -37.39
CA ARG A 349 45.85 23.92 -36.75
C ARG A 349 45.50 25.32 -37.27
N LEU A 350 45.13 26.21 -36.35
CA LEU A 350 45.07 27.65 -36.59
C LEU A 350 46.46 28.25 -36.38
N VAL A 351 46.94 29.10 -37.29
CA VAL A 351 48.30 29.64 -37.27
C VAL A 351 48.27 31.14 -37.50
N ASN A 352 48.91 31.91 -36.61
CA ASN A 352 49.25 33.30 -36.89
C ASN A 352 50.39 33.31 -37.94
N PRO A 353 50.21 33.95 -39.12
CA PRO A 353 51.25 34.01 -40.14
C PRO A 353 52.46 34.86 -39.74
N GLY A 354 52.31 35.77 -38.77
CA GLY A 354 53.41 36.59 -38.22
C GLY A 354 53.79 37.82 -39.06
N ALA A 355 53.03 38.12 -40.12
CA ALA A 355 53.15 39.33 -40.93
C ALA A 355 51.85 40.15 -40.89
N SER A 356 51.92 41.41 -41.33
CA SER A 356 50.77 42.32 -41.46
C SER A 356 50.02 42.11 -42.76
N ASP A 357 48.73 42.45 -42.78
CA ASP A 357 47.84 42.40 -43.95
C ASP A 357 47.73 41.02 -44.63
N GLU A 358 47.93 39.94 -43.87
CA GLU A 358 47.85 38.57 -44.38
C GLU A 358 46.39 38.12 -44.54
N PRO A 359 46.04 37.37 -45.62
CA PRO A 359 44.70 36.85 -45.83
C PRO A 359 44.42 35.54 -45.07
N LEU A 360 43.13 35.26 -44.83
CA LEU A 360 42.68 33.96 -44.31
C LEU A 360 42.84 32.88 -45.40
N VAL A 361 43.66 31.85 -45.12
CA VAL A 361 43.93 30.77 -46.08
C VAL A 361 43.83 29.39 -45.41
N VAL A 362 43.01 28.51 -45.98
CA VAL A 362 42.92 27.09 -45.59
C VAL A 362 43.68 26.25 -46.60
N GLY A 363 44.62 25.43 -46.11
CA GLY A 363 45.33 24.42 -46.90
C GLY A 363 45.25 23.04 -46.25
N VAL A 364 45.24 21.99 -47.06
CA VAL A 364 45.26 20.59 -46.58
C VAL A 364 46.53 19.91 -47.08
N SER A 365 47.24 19.22 -46.18
CA SER A 365 48.41 18.42 -46.51
C SER A 365 48.23 16.95 -46.11
N ASN A 366 48.90 16.06 -46.84
CA ASN A 366 48.85 14.59 -46.66
C ASN A 366 47.43 14.01 -46.58
N ASN A 367 46.45 14.68 -47.19
CA ASN A 367 45.01 14.38 -47.14
C ASN A 367 44.44 14.18 -45.71
N ARG A 368 45.07 14.77 -44.68
CA ARG A 368 44.69 14.59 -43.26
C ARG A 368 44.92 15.82 -42.38
N MET A 369 45.85 16.72 -42.75
CA MET A 369 46.26 17.85 -41.92
C MET A 369 45.74 19.17 -42.49
N ILE A 370 44.77 19.76 -41.81
CA ILE A 370 44.15 21.05 -42.16
C ILE A 370 44.90 22.17 -41.45
N ARG A 371 45.45 23.12 -42.20
CA ARG A 371 46.18 24.28 -41.68
C ARG A 371 45.45 25.55 -42.11
N VAL A 372 45.06 26.38 -41.14
CA VAL A 372 44.39 27.66 -41.34
C VAL A 372 45.37 28.77 -40.97
N ASN A 373 45.88 29.49 -41.97
CA ASN A 373 46.55 30.78 -41.76
C ASN A 373 45.45 31.80 -41.41
N LEU A 374 45.56 32.44 -40.25
CA LEU A 374 44.63 33.47 -39.81
C LEU A 374 44.96 34.80 -40.47
N ALA A 375 43.93 35.55 -40.88
CA ALA A 375 44.09 36.90 -41.38
C ALA A 375 44.59 37.88 -40.30
N THR A 376 45.40 38.85 -40.72
CA THR A 376 45.93 39.93 -39.87
C THR A 376 45.62 41.31 -40.45
N ASP A 377 45.59 42.33 -39.60
CA ASP A 377 45.53 43.73 -40.02
C ASP A 377 46.92 44.33 -40.32
N ALA A 378 46.96 45.62 -40.67
CA ALA A 378 48.17 46.38 -40.94
C ALA A 378 49.14 46.50 -39.73
N SER A 379 48.71 46.12 -38.52
CA SER A 379 49.56 46.04 -37.33
C SER A 379 50.08 44.61 -37.06
N GLY A 380 49.63 43.62 -37.83
CA GLY A 380 49.90 42.20 -37.60
C GLY A 380 48.99 41.56 -36.54
N ALA A 381 47.95 42.26 -36.07
CA ALA A 381 46.99 41.71 -35.13
C ALA A 381 46.00 40.78 -35.85
N ILE A 382 45.67 39.65 -35.24
CA ILE A 382 44.73 38.67 -35.82
C ILE A 382 43.32 39.27 -35.85
N THR A 383 42.69 39.26 -37.01
CA THR A 383 41.30 39.74 -37.22
C THR A 383 40.29 38.62 -37.41
N THR A 384 40.74 37.39 -37.66
CA THR A 384 39.89 36.23 -37.96
C THR A 384 39.01 35.83 -36.77
N THR A 385 37.70 35.78 -37.01
CA THR A 385 36.70 35.31 -36.05
C THR A 385 36.45 33.81 -36.14
N ALA A 386 35.80 33.23 -35.14
CA ALA A 386 35.40 31.81 -35.17
C ALA A 386 34.46 31.49 -36.34
N LYS A 387 33.59 32.44 -36.72
CA LYS A 387 32.74 32.32 -37.90
C LYS A 387 33.57 32.23 -39.20
N ASP A 388 34.57 33.08 -39.36
CA ASP A 388 35.41 33.08 -40.57
C ASP A 388 36.16 31.74 -40.73
N VAL A 389 36.64 31.15 -39.63
CA VAL A 389 37.25 29.81 -39.64
C VAL A 389 36.25 28.73 -40.04
N VAL A 390 35.03 28.76 -39.49
CA VAL A 390 33.96 27.78 -39.84
C VAL A 390 33.62 27.87 -41.33
N ASP A 391 33.37 29.07 -41.83
CA ASP A 391 33.02 29.30 -43.23
C ASP A 391 34.17 28.87 -44.16
N ALA A 392 35.41 29.23 -43.84
CA ALA A 392 36.58 28.92 -44.68
C ALA A 392 36.94 27.42 -44.70
N ILE A 393 36.80 26.69 -43.58
CA ILE A 393 36.99 25.23 -43.55
C ILE A 393 35.92 24.54 -44.39
N ASN A 394 34.64 24.93 -44.23
CA ASN A 394 33.53 24.30 -44.95
C ASN A 394 33.49 24.65 -46.45
N ALA A 395 34.03 25.81 -46.86
CA ALA A 395 34.14 26.21 -48.26
C ALA A 395 35.35 25.59 -48.99
N ASN A 396 36.39 25.14 -48.27
CA ASN A 396 37.55 24.50 -48.87
C ASN A 396 37.23 23.03 -49.21
N ALA A 397 37.18 22.68 -50.49
CA ALA A 397 36.78 21.34 -50.96
C ALA A 397 37.54 20.18 -50.28
N GLN A 398 38.87 20.29 -50.16
CA GLN A 398 39.70 19.23 -49.55
C GLN A 398 39.47 19.11 -48.04
N ALA A 399 39.24 20.21 -47.33
CA ALA A 399 38.92 20.17 -45.90
C ALA A 399 37.49 19.65 -45.69
N ALA A 400 36.55 20.10 -46.50
CA ALA A 400 35.16 19.67 -46.49
C ALA A 400 34.96 18.19 -46.88
N GLU A 401 35.91 17.54 -47.57
CA GLU A 401 35.92 16.08 -47.76
C GLU A 401 36.23 15.31 -46.46
N LEU A 402 36.99 15.91 -45.53
CA LEU A 402 37.48 15.27 -44.32
C LEU A 402 36.62 15.58 -43.08
N VAL A 403 36.16 16.84 -42.96
CA VAL A 403 35.50 17.37 -41.77
C VAL A 403 34.32 18.28 -42.11
N THR A 404 33.50 18.55 -41.10
CA THR A 404 32.61 19.71 -41.01
C THR A 404 33.04 20.55 -39.81
N ALA A 405 33.15 21.86 -39.99
CA ALA A 405 33.32 22.82 -38.90
C ALA A 405 31.96 23.41 -38.48
N SER A 406 31.76 23.65 -37.19
CA SER A 406 30.61 24.38 -36.67
C SER A 406 31.00 25.32 -35.51
N LEU A 407 30.15 26.30 -35.24
CA LEU A 407 30.29 27.17 -34.08
C LEU A 407 29.98 26.37 -32.80
N TYR A 408 30.66 26.69 -31.70
CA TYR A 408 30.32 26.13 -30.40
C TYR A 408 28.92 26.61 -29.97
N ARG A 409 27.96 25.67 -30.04
CA ARG A 409 26.55 25.88 -29.67
C ARG A 409 25.95 27.10 -30.38
N THR A 410 24.99 27.77 -29.74
CA THR A 410 24.25 28.93 -30.27
C THR A 410 25.07 30.24 -30.30
N ASN A 411 26.40 30.17 -30.29
CA ASN A 411 27.24 31.35 -30.35
C ASN A 411 27.23 31.98 -31.76
N THR A 412 27.37 33.30 -31.86
CA THR A 412 27.43 34.02 -33.14
C THR A 412 28.75 33.85 -33.88
N GLY A 413 29.80 33.38 -33.21
CA GLY A 413 31.14 33.18 -33.77
C GLY A 413 31.97 34.45 -33.91
N ALA A 414 31.54 35.57 -33.32
CA ALA A 414 32.19 36.88 -33.46
C ALA A 414 33.50 37.04 -32.65
N GLY A 415 33.91 36.05 -31.85
CA GLY A 415 35.16 36.10 -31.10
C GLY A 415 36.38 35.86 -32.00
N ILE A 416 37.40 36.71 -31.89
CA ILE A 416 38.69 36.53 -32.57
C ILE A 416 39.37 35.26 -32.02
N VAL A 417 39.75 34.36 -32.92
CA VAL A 417 40.30 33.04 -32.55
C VAL A 417 41.74 33.13 -32.05
N SER A 418 42.08 32.30 -31.06
CA SER A 418 43.47 32.11 -30.63
C SER A 418 44.22 31.11 -31.53
N PRO A 419 45.47 31.40 -31.95
CA PRO A 419 46.27 30.50 -32.76
C PRO A 419 46.75 29.28 -31.95
N GLY A 420 46.84 28.12 -32.60
CA GLY A 420 47.26 26.87 -31.96
C GLY A 420 48.78 26.70 -31.91
N ALA A 421 49.32 26.53 -30.70
CA ALA A 421 50.74 26.23 -30.48
C ALA A 421 51.17 24.90 -31.16
N ALA A 422 50.28 23.92 -31.23
CA ALA A 422 50.45 22.65 -31.92
C ALA A 422 49.21 22.33 -32.79
N THR A 423 49.30 21.27 -33.61
CA THR A 423 48.15 20.74 -34.34
C THR A 423 47.24 19.96 -33.39
N SER A 424 45.95 20.30 -33.35
CA SER A 424 44.94 19.54 -32.62
C SER A 424 44.51 18.34 -33.45
N ILE A 425 44.86 17.13 -32.99
CA ILE A 425 44.36 15.89 -33.59
C ILE A 425 42.92 15.65 -33.12
N LEU A 426 42.04 15.23 -34.04
CA LEU A 426 40.67 14.85 -33.74
C LEU A 426 40.65 13.49 -33.03
N SER A 427 39.73 13.30 -32.10
CA SER A 427 39.57 12.02 -31.39
C SER A 427 38.10 11.72 -31.12
N ASP A 428 37.71 10.45 -31.20
CA ASP A 428 36.41 9.95 -30.73
C ASP A 428 36.34 9.85 -29.19
N TRP A 429 37.49 9.91 -28.52
CA TRP A 429 37.70 9.81 -27.08
C TRP A 429 37.28 8.48 -26.45
N LEU A 430 37.22 7.39 -27.22
CA LEU A 430 36.73 6.08 -26.79
C LEU A 430 37.88 5.15 -26.35
N LYS A 431 37.87 4.73 -25.08
CA LYS A 431 39.01 4.13 -24.38
C LYS A 431 39.06 2.60 -24.31
N ALA A 432 38.04 1.87 -24.79
CA ALA A 432 38.08 0.40 -24.72
C ALA A 432 39.34 -0.18 -25.40
N PRO A 433 39.85 -1.34 -24.96
CA PRO A 433 40.99 -2.02 -25.57
C PRO A 433 40.81 -2.18 -27.09
N ALA A 434 41.93 -2.20 -27.83
CA ALA A 434 41.90 -2.36 -29.29
C ALA A 434 41.31 -3.71 -29.76
N SER A 435 41.18 -4.69 -28.87
CA SER A 435 40.47 -5.96 -29.09
C SER A 435 38.95 -5.84 -29.00
N TYR A 436 38.41 -4.80 -28.36
CA TYR A 436 36.97 -4.58 -28.26
C TYR A 436 36.42 -4.13 -29.63
N PRO A 437 35.39 -4.79 -30.16
CA PRO A 437 34.92 -4.52 -31.52
C PRO A 437 34.31 -3.13 -31.65
N ARG A 438 34.60 -2.50 -32.80
CA ARG A 438 34.05 -1.19 -33.21
C ARG A 438 33.03 -1.40 -34.32
N GLY A 439 32.15 -0.41 -34.51
CA GLY A 439 31.07 -0.50 -35.50
C GLY A 439 29.87 -1.33 -35.04
N PRO A 440 28.84 -1.51 -35.90
CA PRO A 440 27.57 -2.16 -35.56
C PRO A 440 27.72 -3.58 -35.01
N GLN A 441 27.18 -3.84 -33.81
CA GLN A 441 27.24 -5.14 -33.14
C GLN A 441 25.95 -5.94 -33.35
N THR A 442 26.05 -7.27 -33.35
CA THR A 442 24.88 -8.15 -33.28
C THR A 442 24.56 -8.43 -31.82
N VAL A 443 23.37 -8.07 -31.35
CA VAL A 443 22.85 -8.49 -30.03
C VAL A 443 22.55 -9.99 -30.09
N LYS A 444 22.94 -10.74 -29.06
CA LYS A 444 22.77 -12.20 -28.99
C LYS A 444 21.86 -12.61 -27.84
N MET A 445 21.04 -13.61 -28.11
CA MET A 445 20.09 -14.21 -27.18
C MET A 445 20.40 -15.70 -27.02
N LEU A 446 20.32 -16.20 -25.79
CA LEU A 446 20.34 -17.63 -25.48
C LEU A 446 18.91 -18.13 -25.36
N ARG A 447 18.56 -19.21 -26.05
CA ARG A 447 17.27 -19.87 -25.91
C ARG A 447 17.46 -21.25 -25.30
N ILE A 448 16.81 -21.50 -24.17
CA ILE A 448 16.94 -22.69 -23.33
C ILE A 448 15.58 -23.39 -23.26
N GLY A 449 15.56 -24.69 -23.51
CA GLY A 449 14.36 -25.51 -23.41
C GLY A 449 14.57 -26.87 -24.06
N LYS A 450 13.95 -27.92 -23.51
CA LYS A 450 14.05 -29.27 -24.08
C LYS A 450 13.26 -29.40 -25.39
N GLN A 451 12.18 -28.64 -25.54
CA GLN A 451 11.35 -28.53 -26.73
C GLN A 451 11.28 -27.05 -27.12
N ARG A 452 11.79 -26.71 -28.31
CA ARG A 452 11.97 -25.33 -28.80
C ARG A 452 11.21 -25.07 -30.11
N ASP A 453 10.08 -25.74 -30.26
CA ASP A 453 9.16 -25.63 -31.41
C ASP A 453 8.03 -24.61 -31.21
N GLY A 454 7.99 -23.94 -30.05
CA GLY A 454 6.96 -22.98 -29.67
C GLY A 454 5.73 -23.60 -28.99
N THR A 455 5.73 -24.91 -28.70
CA THR A 455 4.62 -25.57 -27.98
C THR A 455 4.63 -25.33 -26.47
N LYS A 456 5.78 -24.92 -25.91
CA LYS A 456 5.95 -24.60 -24.49
C LYS A 456 5.71 -23.12 -24.21
N THR A 457 5.20 -22.82 -23.02
CA THR A 457 5.08 -21.45 -22.51
C THR A 457 6.45 -20.78 -22.53
N GLY A 458 6.55 -19.62 -23.17
CA GLY A 458 7.78 -18.88 -23.29
C GLY A 458 7.98 -17.86 -22.17
N VAL A 459 9.23 -17.70 -21.72
CA VAL A 459 9.63 -16.71 -20.72
C VAL A 459 10.82 -15.91 -21.24
N PHE A 460 10.71 -14.58 -21.34
CA PHE A 460 11.75 -13.71 -21.88
C PHE A 460 12.39 -12.83 -20.80
N ILE A 461 13.63 -13.14 -20.45
CA ILE A 461 14.44 -12.41 -19.46
C ILE A 461 15.48 -11.58 -20.21
N TYR A 462 15.51 -10.28 -19.98
CA TYR A 462 16.45 -9.38 -20.63
C TYR A 462 17.02 -8.37 -19.66
N CYS A 463 18.28 -8.02 -19.87
CA CYS A 463 19.08 -7.23 -18.94
C CYS A 463 19.79 -6.08 -19.66
N GLN A 464 20.08 -5.01 -18.90
CA GLN A 464 20.92 -3.89 -19.32
C GLN A 464 20.43 -3.16 -20.59
N GLU A 465 19.15 -2.79 -20.64
CA GLU A 465 18.68 -1.70 -21.52
C GLU A 465 19.37 -0.37 -21.15
N HIS A 466 19.62 -0.14 -19.86
CA HIS A 466 20.42 0.98 -19.40
C HIS A 466 21.87 0.56 -19.13
N ALA A 467 22.81 1.28 -19.74
CA ALA A 467 24.21 0.94 -19.79
C ALA A 467 24.93 0.88 -18.42
N ARG A 468 24.62 1.80 -17.50
CA ARG A 468 25.26 1.94 -16.18
C ARG A 468 24.93 0.85 -15.17
N GLU A 469 23.95 0.00 -15.45
CA GLU A 469 23.33 -0.92 -14.49
C GLU A 469 24.06 -2.27 -14.53
N TRP A 470 25.35 -2.26 -14.14
CA TRP A 470 26.29 -3.36 -14.39
C TRP A 470 25.98 -4.64 -13.60
N GLY A 471 25.13 -4.56 -12.57
CA GLY A 471 24.61 -5.74 -11.86
C GLY A 471 23.68 -6.59 -12.73
N THR A 472 23.00 -6.00 -13.71
CA THR A 472 21.89 -6.66 -14.42
C THR A 472 22.33 -7.81 -15.34
N PRO A 473 23.43 -7.73 -16.14
CA PRO A 473 23.88 -8.88 -16.94
C PRO A 473 24.27 -10.10 -16.09
N LEU A 474 24.73 -9.86 -14.87
CA LEU A 474 25.14 -10.91 -13.93
C LEU A 474 23.95 -11.77 -13.51
N VAL A 475 22.79 -11.15 -13.29
CA VAL A 475 21.53 -11.84 -13.00
C VAL A 475 21.10 -12.71 -14.19
N CYS A 476 21.12 -12.18 -15.41
CA CYS A 476 20.81 -12.95 -16.62
C CYS A 476 21.76 -14.14 -16.82
N LEU A 477 23.08 -13.92 -16.68
CA LEU A 477 24.09 -14.96 -16.90
C LEU A 477 24.09 -16.04 -15.83
N GLU A 478 23.93 -15.66 -14.55
CA GLU A 478 23.80 -16.60 -13.44
C GLU A 478 22.54 -17.46 -13.62
N THR A 479 21.42 -16.86 -14.03
CA THR A 479 20.17 -17.59 -14.35
C THR A 479 20.42 -18.62 -15.48
N ALA A 480 21.07 -18.21 -16.57
CA ALA A 480 21.39 -19.09 -17.69
C ALA A 480 22.31 -20.26 -17.32
N GLU A 481 23.38 -19.99 -16.57
CA GLU A 481 24.34 -21.00 -16.11
C GLU A 481 23.69 -22.00 -15.15
N ARG A 482 22.91 -21.52 -14.17
CA ARG A 482 22.16 -22.40 -13.24
C ARG A 482 21.21 -23.33 -14.00
N LEU A 483 20.44 -22.80 -14.96
CA LEU A 483 19.48 -23.59 -15.74
C LEU A 483 20.15 -24.72 -16.52
N LEU A 484 21.32 -24.46 -17.11
CA LEU A 484 22.01 -25.44 -17.97
C LEU A 484 22.84 -26.44 -17.16
N ARG A 485 23.62 -25.96 -16.18
CA ARG A 485 24.53 -26.81 -15.40
C ARG A 485 23.81 -27.72 -14.42
N ASN A 486 22.64 -27.32 -13.91
CA ASN A 486 21.85 -28.15 -12.99
C ASN A 486 20.79 -29.03 -13.67
N TYR A 487 20.55 -28.89 -14.98
CA TYR A 487 19.52 -29.66 -15.72
C TYR A 487 19.62 -31.19 -15.55
N ALA A 488 20.82 -31.72 -15.32
CA ALA A 488 21.05 -33.16 -15.14
C ALA A 488 20.92 -33.65 -13.68
N THR A 489 20.93 -32.74 -12.70
CA THR A 489 21.12 -33.05 -11.27
C THR A 489 19.99 -32.53 -10.37
N ASP A 490 19.37 -31.40 -10.73
CA ASP A 490 18.32 -30.75 -9.95
C ASP A 490 16.92 -31.00 -10.57
N PRO A 491 15.99 -31.63 -9.83
CA PRO A 491 14.63 -31.91 -10.32
C PRO A 491 13.83 -30.66 -10.68
N GLU A 492 14.01 -29.53 -9.97
CA GLU A 492 13.29 -28.30 -10.26
C GLU A 492 13.78 -27.69 -11.58
N THR A 493 15.09 -27.43 -11.71
CA THR A 493 15.72 -26.95 -12.95
C THR A 493 15.36 -27.85 -14.14
N LYS A 494 15.34 -29.16 -13.94
CA LYS A 494 14.90 -30.10 -14.97
C LYS A 494 13.44 -29.88 -15.39
N ALA A 495 12.52 -29.70 -14.45
CA ALA A 495 11.13 -29.42 -14.75
C ALA A 495 10.94 -28.07 -15.47
N LEU A 496 11.69 -27.03 -15.07
CA LEU A 496 11.69 -25.73 -15.76
C LEU A 496 12.13 -25.87 -17.23
N VAL A 497 13.29 -26.50 -17.48
CA VAL A 497 13.84 -26.65 -18.85
C VAL A 497 13.04 -27.64 -19.71
N ASP A 498 12.40 -28.66 -19.12
CA ASP A 498 11.51 -29.57 -19.86
C ASP A 498 10.14 -28.93 -20.19
N GLY A 499 9.67 -28.02 -19.33
CA GLY A 499 8.32 -27.43 -19.38
C GLY A 499 8.21 -26.08 -20.09
N LEU A 500 9.32 -25.34 -20.25
CA LEU A 500 9.34 -23.95 -20.76
C LEU A 500 10.22 -23.78 -22.00
N ASP A 501 10.05 -22.63 -22.65
CA ASP A 501 10.90 -22.10 -23.72
C ASP A 501 11.48 -20.74 -23.25
N ILE A 502 12.70 -20.76 -22.71
CA ILE A 502 13.27 -19.64 -21.95
C ILE A 502 14.23 -18.86 -22.85
N PHE A 503 14.05 -17.55 -22.93
CA PHE A 503 14.82 -16.64 -23.77
C PHE A 503 15.59 -15.67 -22.87
N ILE A 504 16.92 -15.60 -22.99
CA ILE A 504 17.78 -14.76 -22.13
C ILE A 504 18.69 -13.87 -22.98
N VAL A 505 18.61 -12.55 -22.78
CA VAL A 505 19.56 -11.58 -23.36
C VAL A 505 20.34 -10.88 -22.24
N PRO A 506 21.66 -11.13 -22.09
CA PRO A 506 22.43 -10.58 -20.97
C PRO A 506 22.70 -9.08 -21.08
N THR A 507 22.73 -8.54 -22.30
CA THR A 507 22.86 -7.10 -22.55
C THR A 507 22.07 -6.74 -23.79
N ILE A 508 21.08 -5.85 -23.65
CA ILE A 508 20.41 -5.17 -24.76
C ILE A 508 21.28 -4.03 -25.30
N ASN A 509 21.72 -3.13 -24.43
CA ASN A 509 22.42 -1.90 -24.79
C ASN A 509 23.95 -2.08 -24.88
N ALA A 510 24.42 -2.89 -25.83
CA ALA A 510 25.84 -3.23 -25.93
C ALA A 510 26.74 -1.98 -26.10
N ASP A 511 26.33 -1.03 -26.94
CA ASP A 511 27.15 0.14 -27.25
C ASP A 511 27.27 1.09 -26.05
N GLY A 512 26.15 1.34 -25.37
CA GLY A 512 26.12 2.17 -24.18
C GLY A 512 26.86 1.50 -23.02
N ALA A 513 26.66 0.20 -22.81
CA ALA A 513 27.32 -0.57 -21.74
C ALA A 513 28.85 -0.53 -21.87
N ALA A 514 29.38 -0.72 -23.08
CA ALA A 514 30.81 -0.55 -23.35
C ALA A 514 31.30 0.87 -23.01
N TYR A 515 30.56 1.91 -23.42
CA TYR A 515 30.89 3.30 -23.07
C TYR A 515 30.80 3.56 -21.57
N SER A 516 29.86 2.91 -20.87
CA SER A 516 29.79 2.98 -19.42
C SER A 516 31.05 2.41 -18.77
N MET A 517 31.46 1.21 -19.18
CA MET A 517 32.58 0.50 -18.56
C MET A 517 33.94 1.13 -18.83
N TYR A 518 34.18 1.65 -20.04
CA TYR A 518 35.50 2.16 -20.41
C TYR A 518 35.62 3.69 -20.37
N ASP A 519 34.54 4.46 -20.56
CA ASP A 519 34.61 5.90 -20.80
C ASP A 519 33.95 6.77 -19.74
N TYR A 520 32.68 6.47 -19.41
CA TYR A 520 31.82 7.26 -18.52
C TYR A 520 30.77 6.40 -17.82
N ASN A 521 31.06 5.98 -16.60
CA ASN A 521 30.26 5.03 -15.81
C ASN A 521 28.82 5.45 -15.50
N SER A 522 28.42 6.71 -15.66
CA SER A 522 27.03 7.13 -15.50
C SER A 522 26.20 7.13 -16.79
N GLN A 523 26.76 6.66 -17.92
CA GLN A 523 26.02 6.51 -19.18
C GLN A 523 24.80 5.60 -18.96
N ARG A 524 23.60 6.14 -19.19
CA ARG A 524 22.35 5.36 -19.17
C ARG A 524 21.96 4.88 -20.58
N ARG A 525 22.02 5.79 -21.54
CA ARG A 525 21.49 5.67 -22.90
C ARG A 525 22.41 4.85 -23.81
N ASN A 526 21.93 4.51 -25.02
CA ASN A 526 22.79 3.97 -26.08
C ASN A 526 23.80 5.02 -26.59
N MET A 527 24.47 4.78 -27.72
CA MET A 527 25.54 5.65 -28.25
C MET A 527 25.12 6.59 -29.39
N VAL A 528 23.84 6.58 -29.81
CA VAL A 528 23.39 7.32 -30.99
C VAL A 528 23.30 8.83 -30.74
N ASN A 529 24.05 9.62 -31.50
CA ASN A 529 24.08 11.07 -31.39
C ASN A 529 23.07 11.73 -32.34
N TYR A 530 21.83 11.89 -31.89
CA TYR A 530 20.81 12.68 -32.59
C TYR A 530 21.00 14.20 -32.46
N CYS A 531 21.86 14.69 -31.54
CA CYS A 531 22.20 16.11 -31.48
C CYS A 531 22.94 16.59 -32.74
N ALA A 532 23.53 15.69 -33.52
CA ALA A 532 24.15 16.00 -34.82
C ALA A 532 23.18 16.63 -35.84
N SER A 533 21.86 16.49 -35.66
CA SER A 533 20.83 17.20 -36.44
C SER A 533 20.87 18.73 -36.26
N ASN A 534 21.44 19.22 -35.15
CA ASN A 534 21.74 20.63 -34.90
C ASN A 534 23.25 20.80 -34.67
N PRO A 535 24.06 21.08 -35.72
CA PRO A 535 25.50 21.25 -35.61
C PRO A 535 25.95 22.38 -34.66
N THR A 536 25.06 23.32 -34.37
CA THR A 536 25.20 24.44 -33.42
C THR A 536 24.38 24.22 -32.13
N GLY A 537 24.01 22.97 -31.85
CA GLY A 537 23.44 22.53 -30.58
C GLY A 537 24.52 21.88 -29.69
N ASN A 538 24.09 20.98 -28.81
CA ASN A 538 24.98 20.18 -27.96
C ASN A 538 25.67 19.02 -28.72
N ASN A 539 26.11 19.26 -29.96
CA ASN A 539 26.86 18.30 -30.79
C ASN A 539 28.39 18.43 -30.62
N ASP A 540 28.83 19.24 -29.67
CA ASP A 540 30.23 19.49 -29.35
C ASP A 540 30.84 18.39 -28.44
N PRO A 541 32.16 18.15 -28.47
CA PRO A 541 32.77 17.05 -27.73
C PRO A 541 32.77 17.24 -26.20
N TYR A 542 32.37 18.40 -25.66
CA TYR A 542 32.13 18.54 -24.22
C TYR A 542 30.80 17.87 -23.82
N ALA A 543 29.78 17.94 -24.67
CA ALA A 543 28.47 17.31 -24.46
C ALA A 543 28.43 15.79 -24.72
N ARG A 544 29.57 15.16 -25.08
CA ARG A 544 29.62 13.75 -25.52
C ARG A 544 29.14 12.71 -24.49
N ASN A 545 29.10 13.05 -23.21
CA ASN A 545 28.57 12.18 -22.16
C ASN A 545 27.03 12.25 -22.04
N SER A 546 26.38 13.15 -22.79
CA SER A 546 24.93 13.36 -22.75
C SER A 546 24.18 12.73 -23.93
N TRP A 547 24.88 12.34 -25.00
CA TRP A 547 24.25 11.70 -26.18
C TRP A 547 23.72 10.29 -25.89
N GLY A 548 22.94 9.77 -26.85
CA GLY A 548 22.23 8.50 -26.79
C GLY A 548 20.72 8.67 -26.68
N VAL A 549 19.98 7.59 -26.90
CA VAL A 549 18.55 7.43 -26.62
C VAL A 549 18.36 6.55 -25.38
N ASP A 550 17.36 6.88 -24.56
CA ASP A 550 16.95 6.01 -23.45
C ASP A 550 16.06 4.89 -24.01
N LEU A 551 16.58 3.67 -24.04
CA LEU A 551 15.92 2.55 -24.71
C LEU A 551 14.56 2.25 -24.06
N ASN A 552 14.51 2.26 -22.72
CA ASN A 552 13.27 2.08 -21.97
C ASN A 552 12.35 3.33 -21.97
N ARG A 553 12.49 4.20 -22.97
CA ARG A 553 11.59 5.32 -23.31
C ARG A 553 11.27 5.38 -24.81
N ASN A 554 11.73 4.40 -25.59
CA ASN A 554 11.69 4.39 -27.06
C ASN A 554 10.63 3.42 -27.62
N PHE A 555 9.85 2.73 -26.77
CA PHE A 555 8.79 1.82 -27.20
C PHE A 555 7.50 2.57 -27.61
N THR A 556 6.58 1.84 -28.25
CA THR A 556 5.38 2.41 -28.89
C THR A 556 4.22 2.62 -27.93
N VAL A 557 4.11 1.79 -26.89
CA VAL A 557 2.98 1.87 -25.95
C VAL A 557 3.20 2.96 -24.91
N GLY A 558 2.17 3.79 -24.72
CA GLY A 558 2.17 4.79 -23.65
C GLY A 558 3.28 5.81 -23.84
N SER A 559 3.58 6.17 -25.08
CA SER A 559 4.84 6.81 -25.43
C SER A 559 4.85 8.31 -25.13
N PHE A 560 6.02 8.93 -25.25
CA PHE A 560 6.13 10.39 -25.28
C PHE A 560 5.36 11.01 -26.46
N PHE A 561 5.30 10.32 -27.60
CA PHE A 561 4.64 10.78 -28.82
C PHE A 561 3.12 10.70 -28.71
N ASP A 562 2.59 9.74 -27.95
CA ASP A 562 1.21 9.70 -27.45
C ASP A 562 0.90 10.81 -26.42
N GLY A 563 1.91 11.47 -25.87
CA GLY A 563 1.77 12.51 -24.84
C GLY A 563 1.69 12.00 -23.39
N PHE A 564 2.27 10.84 -23.08
CA PHE A 564 2.46 10.40 -21.69
C PHE A 564 3.72 11.03 -21.05
N GLN A 565 3.76 11.03 -19.71
CA GLN A 565 4.88 11.57 -18.93
C GLN A 565 5.96 10.51 -18.66
N GLY A 566 7.23 10.93 -18.56
CA GLY A 566 8.35 10.05 -18.16
C GLY A 566 9.55 10.07 -19.09
N ALA A 567 9.37 10.65 -20.28
CA ALA A 567 10.43 10.87 -21.26
C ALA A 567 10.42 12.31 -21.78
N GLY A 568 11.38 12.66 -22.63
CA GLY A 568 11.44 13.94 -23.32
C GLY A 568 12.09 13.85 -24.70
N ASN A 569 12.10 14.98 -25.42
CA ASN A 569 12.64 15.12 -26.78
C ASN A 569 14.03 15.80 -26.85
N SER A 570 14.67 16.04 -25.69
CA SER A 570 15.99 16.65 -25.64
C SER A 570 17.08 15.60 -25.90
N CYS A 571 17.84 15.72 -26.99
CA CYS A 571 18.91 14.79 -27.37
C CYS A 571 20.09 14.68 -26.37
N THR A 572 20.08 15.48 -25.30
CA THR A 572 21.01 15.43 -24.17
C THR A 572 20.33 15.10 -22.83
N GLY A 573 19.04 14.82 -22.83
CA GLY A 573 18.28 14.45 -21.63
C GLY A 573 18.49 12.99 -21.27
N ASP A 574 18.49 12.68 -19.97
CA ASP A 574 18.72 11.30 -19.50
C ASP A 574 17.63 10.32 -19.96
N THR A 575 16.39 10.82 -20.14
CA THR A 575 15.18 10.12 -20.59
C THR A 575 14.76 10.51 -22.01
N PHE A 576 15.72 10.73 -22.92
CA PHE A 576 15.43 11.06 -24.32
C PHE A 576 14.75 9.89 -25.03
N ALA A 577 13.51 10.06 -25.49
CA ALA A 577 12.69 9.04 -26.16
C ALA A 577 13.16 8.68 -27.59
N GLY A 578 14.18 9.37 -28.12
CA GLY A 578 14.58 9.27 -29.52
C GLY A 578 13.80 10.24 -30.43
N PRO A 579 14.07 10.23 -31.75
CA PRO A 579 13.33 11.03 -32.74
C PRO A 579 11.93 10.47 -33.04
N SER A 580 11.71 9.17 -32.81
CA SER A 580 10.45 8.45 -32.99
C SER A 580 10.47 7.17 -32.16
N GLU A 581 9.31 6.57 -31.95
CA GLU A 581 9.18 5.21 -31.41
C GLU A 581 9.96 4.21 -32.27
N LEU A 582 10.56 3.20 -31.62
CA LEU A 582 11.36 2.13 -32.19
C LEU A 582 12.44 2.62 -33.19
N SER A 583 12.94 3.85 -33.01
CA SER A 583 14.03 4.39 -33.82
C SER A 583 15.32 3.57 -33.64
N GLU A 584 15.55 3.09 -32.42
CA GLU A 584 16.78 2.40 -32.07
C GLU A 584 16.76 0.93 -32.53
N PRO A 585 17.90 0.36 -32.97
CA PRO A 585 17.97 -1.05 -33.32
C PRO A 585 17.83 -1.97 -32.10
N GLU A 586 18.23 -1.52 -30.91
CA GLU A 586 18.14 -2.31 -29.68
C GLU A 586 16.68 -2.62 -29.30
N THR A 587 15.82 -1.60 -29.17
CA THR A 587 14.38 -1.78 -28.86
C THR A 587 13.64 -2.58 -29.93
N ARG A 588 14.02 -2.40 -31.20
CA ARG A 588 13.50 -3.22 -32.31
C ARG A 588 13.90 -4.70 -32.24
N ASN A 589 14.99 -5.05 -31.55
CA ASN A 589 15.30 -6.47 -31.30
C ASN A 589 14.36 -7.08 -30.26
N GLU A 590 14.00 -6.33 -29.23
CA GLU A 590 13.09 -6.80 -28.18
C GLU A 590 11.66 -6.97 -28.71
N ALA A 591 11.15 -5.94 -29.39
CA ALA A 591 9.87 -6.02 -30.10
C ALA A 591 9.87 -7.16 -31.14
N TRP A 592 11.01 -7.43 -31.79
CA TRP A 592 11.15 -8.59 -32.67
C TRP A 592 11.10 -9.93 -31.92
N VAL A 593 11.76 -10.08 -30.77
CA VAL A 593 11.69 -11.32 -29.96
C VAL A 593 10.25 -11.59 -29.54
N GLN A 594 9.58 -10.57 -28.97
CA GLN A 594 8.18 -10.66 -28.50
C GLN A 594 7.22 -10.99 -29.67
N SER A 595 7.42 -10.39 -30.85
CA SER A 595 6.63 -10.68 -32.06
C SER A 595 6.96 -12.04 -32.70
N LYS A 596 8.21 -12.49 -32.63
CA LYS A 596 8.71 -13.70 -33.32
C LYS A 596 8.32 -14.98 -32.57
N TYR A 597 8.35 -14.93 -31.25
CA TYR A 597 8.10 -16.06 -30.37
C TYR A 597 6.78 -15.86 -29.62
N THR A 598 5.67 -15.99 -30.35
CA THR A 598 4.30 -15.74 -29.84
C THR A 598 3.86 -16.65 -28.69
N ASN A 599 4.65 -17.68 -28.38
CA ASN A 599 4.49 -18.53 -27.21
C ASN A 599 5.00 -17.87 -25.91
N ILE A 600 5.76 -16.77 -25.98
CA ILE A 600 6.12 -15.96 -24.82
C ILE A 600 4.83 -15.46 -24.14
N LYS A 601 4.75 -15.68 -22.82
CA LYS A 601 3.65 -15.25 -21.95
C LYS A 601 4.13 -14.50 -20.71
N PHE A 602 5.39 -14.67 -20.33
CA PHE A 602 6.04 -13.97 -19.24
C PHE A 602 7.31 -13.28 -19.71
N ALA A 603 7.63 -12.13 -19.13
CA ALA A 603 8.88 -11.45 -19.34
C ALA A 603 9.41 -10.85 -18.03
N MET A 604 10.73 -10.69 -17.95
CA MET A 604 11.42 -9.98 -16.88
C MET A 604 12.42 -9.00 -17.50
N ASN A 605 12.19 -7.71 -17.31
CA ASN A 605 13.21 -6.70 -17.50
C ASN A 605 14.02 -6.57 -16.21
N VAL A 606 15.35 -6.60 -16.31
CA VAL A 606 16.23 -6.45 -15.14
C VAL A 606 17.01 -5.14 -15.24
N HIS A 607 16.63 -4.21 -14.36
CA HIS A 607 17.26 -2.91 -14.13
C HIS A 607 18.00 -2.84 -12.79
N SER A 608 18.77 -1.76 -12.60
CA SER A 608 19.19 -1.31 -11.28
C SER A 608 19.10 0.21 -11.14
N SER A 609 18.90 0.80 -9.97
CA SER A 609 18.90 0.19 -8.64
C SER A 609 17.78 0.74 -7.75
N GLY A 610 17.30 -0.07 -6.81
CA GLY A 610 16.51 0.44 -5.70
C GLY A 610 15.78 -0.59 -4.85
N GLY A 611 15.67 -1.84 -5.31
CA GLY A 611 14.85 -2.86 -4.69
C GLY A 611 13.37 -2.67 -5.00
N TYR A 612 13.00 -2.65 -6.27
CA TYR A 612 11.61 -2.66 -6.72
C TYR A 612 11.29 -3.94 -7.49
N PHE A 613 10.02 -4.37 -7.41
CA PHE A 613 9.48 -5.43 -8.24
C PHE A 613 8.12 -4.99 -8.80
N MET A 614 8.09 -4.68 -10.08
CA MET A 614 7.01 -3.88 -10.67
C MET A 614 6.41 -4.54 -11.91
N TRP A 615 5.33 -3.95 -12.40
CA TRP A 615 4.61 -4.40 -13.58
C TRP A 615 3.76 -3.29 -14.22
N PRO A 616 3.17 -3.51 -15.41
CA PRO A 616 2.24 -2.58 -16.06
C PRO A 616 0.99 -2.21 -15.23
N PRO A 617 0.47 -0.97 -15.34
CA PRO A 617 0.93 0.06 -16.26
C PRO A 617 2.09 0.91 -15.73
N GLY A 618 2.96 1.35 -16.63
CA GLY A 618 4.08 2.25 -16.34
C GLY A 618 3.84 3.72 -16.67
N ALA A 619 2.88 4.08 -17.52
CA ALA A 619 2.71 5.45 -18.00
C ALA A 619 1.34 6.10 -17.68
N TYR A 620 1.36 7.40 -17.33
CA TYR A 620 0.17 8.28 -17.23
C TYR A 620 0.33 9.64 -17.92
N LYS A 621 -0.78 10.37 -18.10
CA LYS A 621 -0.81 11.74 -18.64
C LYS A 621 -0.49 12.81 -17.57
N PRO A 622 0.31 13.84 -17.87
CA PRO A 622 0.93 14.73 -16.87
C PRO A 622 0.00 15.70 -16.09
N THR A 623 -1.28 15.78 -16.46
CA THR A 623 -2.24 16.74 -15.88
C THR A 623 -3.46 16.09 -15.24
N THR A 624 -3.84 14.90 -15.71
CA THR A 624 -5.00 14.14 -15.24
C THR A 624 -4.61 12.90 -14.43
N ARG A 625 -3.34 12.49 -14.47
CA ARG A 625 -2.87 11.15 -14.11
C ARG A 625 -3.71 10.03 -14.75
N GLU A 626 -4.24 10.27 -15.94
CA GLU A 626 -4.92 9.25 -16.74
C GLU A 626 -3.88 8.20 -17.16
N PRO A 627 -3.97 6.96 -16.65
CA PRO A 627 -2.99 5.91 -16.91
C PRO A 627 -3.36 5.16 -18.19
N LEU A 628 -2.44 4.32 -18.67
CA LEU A 628 -2.83 3.19 -19.51
C LEU A 628 -3.85 2.28 -18.75
N PRO A 629 -4.76 1.57 -19.45
CA PRO A 629 -5.83 0.81 -18.79
C PRO A 629 -5.26 -0.30 -17.90
N TYR A 630 -5.51 -0.24 -16.58
CA TYR A 630 -5.07 -1.30 -15.67
C TYR A 630 -5.48 -2.70 -16.14
N PRO A 631 -4.60 -3.71 -15.96
CA PRO A 631 -4.96 -5.11 -16.15
C PRO A 631 -6.25 -5.50 -15.39
N PRO A 632 -7.00 -6.52 -15.86
CA PRO A 632 -8.09 -7.11 -15.09
C PRO A 632 -7.66 -7.47 -13.68
N TYR A 633 -8.57 -7.41 -12.71
CA TYR A 633 -8.20 -7.54 -11.29
C TYR A 633 -7.61 -8.93 -10.97
N GLY A 634 -8.04 -9.98 -11.67
CA GLY A 634 -7.41 -11.30 -11.62
C GLY A 634 -5.99 -11.34 -12.16
N THR A 635 -5.68 -10.53 -13.17
CA THR A 635 -4.31 -10.38 -13.67
C THR A 635 -3.46 -9.63 -12.65
N LEU A 636 -3.99 -8.58 -11.99
CA LEU A 636 -3.32 -7.92 -10.86
C LEU A 636 -3.06 -8.89 -9.70
N ASN A 637 -4.05 -9.69 -9.31
CA ASN A 637 -3.87 -10.75 -8.31
C ASN A 637 -2.80 -11.79 -8.73
N TYR A 638 -2.61 -12.03 -10.04
CA TYR A 638 -1.60 -12.95 -10.56
C TYR A 638 -0.20 -12.31 -10.54
N PHE A 639 -0.10 -11.00 -10.81
CA PHE A 639 1.11 -10.23 -10.55
C PHE A 639 1.51 -10.34 -9.06
N ASP A 640 0.58 -10.11 -8.13
CA ASP A 640 0.80 -10.23 -6.69
C ASP A 640 1.18 -11.67 -6.26
N GLN A 641 0.50 -12.70 -6.78
CA GLN A 641 0.82 -14.11 -6.50
C GLN A 641 2.24 -14.47 -6.94
N THR A 642 2.66 -13.99 -8.11
CA THR A 642 4.03 -14.19 -8.61
C THR A 642 5.04 -13.37 -7.81
N ALA A 643 4.67 -12.14 -7.39
CA ALA A 643 5.49 -11.32 -6.52
C ALA A 643 5.76 -11.99 -5.16
N ASP A 644 4.73 -12.53 -4.50
CA ASP A 644 4.88 -13.29 -3.25
C ASP A 644 5.95 -14.40 -3.41
N ALA A 645 5.91 -15.18 -4.50
CA ALA A 645 6.89 -16.25 -4.76
C ALA A 645 8.30 -15.73 -5.11
N VAL A 646 8.40 -14.68 -5.91
CA VAL A 646 9.66 -14.08 -6.35
C VAL A 646 10.39 -13.40 -5.20
N LEU A 647 9.67 -12.59 -4.42
CA LEU A 647 10.23 -11.85 -3.29
C LEU A 647 10.60 -12.79 -2.13
N ASP A 648 9.86 -13.88 -1.91
CA ASP A 648 10.26 -14.92 -0.96
C ASP A 648 11.60 -15.56 -1.32
N ARG A 649 11.86 -15.86 -2.61
CA ARG A 649 13.15 -16.46 -3.01
C ARG A 649 14.33 -15.50 -2.93
N ILE A 650 14.11 -14.22 -3.24
CA ILE A 650 15.10 -13.14 -3.01
C ILE A 650 15.42 -13.03 -1.52
N TYR A 651 14.38 -12.89 -0.69
CA TYR A 651 14.51 -12.78 0.76
C TYR A 651 15.20 -14.02 1.36
N ASN A 652 14.82 -15.22 0.95
CA ASN A 652 15.37 -16.45 1.48
C ASN A 652 16.87 -16.67 1.14
N PHE A 653 17.43 -15.96 0.15
CA PHE A 653 18.85 -16.07 -0.16
C PHE A 653 19.76 -15.39 0.87
N ARG A 654 19.47 -14.13 1.24
CA ARG A 654 20.31 -13.35 2.18
C ARG A 654 19.56 -12.36 3.09
N HIS A 655 18.26 -12.57 3.31
CA HIS A 655 17.35 -11.75 4.12
C HIS A 655 17.11 -10.31 3.61
N THR A 656 17.16 -10.12 2.30
CA THR A 656 16.83 -8.85 1.63
C THR A 656 15.32 -8.75 1.39
N ALA A 657 14.67 -7.77 2.01
CA ALA A 657 13.27 -7.45 1.73
C ALA A 657 13.16 -6.36 0.66
N VAL A 658 12.69 -6.73 -0.54
CA VAL A 658 12.00 -5.78 -1.44
C VAL A 658 10.71 -5.36 -0.75
N LEU A 659 10.41 -4.06 -0.68
CA LEU A 659 9.39 -3.55 0.23
C LEU A 659 7.97 -3.55 -0.38
N PRO A 660 6.89 -3.61 0.44
CA PRO A 660 5.51 -3.46 -0.04
C PRO A 660 5.26 -2.14 -0.79
N GLN A 661 5.95 -1.06 -0.42
CA GLN A 661 5.88 0.24 -1.11
C GLN A 661 6.64 0.28 -2.43
N GLN A 662 7.45 -0.74 -2.71
CA GLN A 662 8.28 -0.86 -3.91
C GLN A 662 7.80 -2.02 -4.80
N THR A 663 6.61 -2.56 -4.50
CA THR A 663 6.01 -3.70 -5.18
C THR A 663 4.61 -3.34 -5.65
N GLY A 664 4.36 -3.43 -6.96
CA GLY A 664 3.12 -2.99 -7.56
C GLY A 664 3.28 -2.44 -8.98
N PRO A 665 2.20 -1.89 -9.57
CA PRO A 665 2.26 -1.21 -10.86
C PRO A 665 3.30 -0.08 -10.86
N VAL A 666 4.16 -0.02 -11.89
CA VAL A 666 5.29 0.93 -12.00
C VAL A 666 4.85 2.36 -11.68
N LEU A 667 3.71 2.81 -12.23
CA LEU A 667 3.24 4.18 -12.05
C LEU A 667 2.67 4.49 -10.64
N ASP A 668 2.38 3.46 -9.83
CA ASP A 668 1.88 3.60 -8.46
C ASP A 668 2.98 3.47 -7.38
N VAL A 669 4.11 2.81 -7.68
CA VAL A 669 5.21 2.62 -6.72
C VAL A 669 6.50 3.37 -7.05
N LEU A 670 6.67 3.83 -8.30
CA LEU A 670 7.88 4.50 -8.77
C LEU A 670 7.58 5.90 -9.34
N TYR A 671 7.29 6.02 -10.64
CA TYR A 671 6.91 7.26 -11.35
C TYR A 671 6.42 6.90 -12.76
N SER A 672 5.78 7.84 -13.48
CA SER A 672 5.37 7.60 -14.88
C SER A 672 6.57 7.45 -15.83
N ALA A 673 6.65 6.34 -16.54
CA ALA A 673 7.72 5.97 -17.45
C ALA A 673 7.21 5.78 -18.90
N ALA A 674 6.87 6.87 -19.60
CA ALA A 674 6.38 6.81 -20.98
C ALA A 674 7.31 6.03 -21.95
N GLY A 675 6.73 5.11 -22.73
CA GLY A 675 7.43 4.33 -23.76
C GLY A 675 8.36 3.24 -23.20
N ASN A 676 7.95 2.54 -22.13
CA ASN A 676 8.72 1.47 -21.51
C ASN A 676 8.44 0.08 -22.11
N SER A 677 9.38 -0.85 -21.94
CA SER A 677 9.34 -2.21 -22.52
C SER A 677 8.31 -3.15 -21.88
N ALA A 678 7.97 -2.97 -20.60
CA ALA A 678 6.95 -3.77 -19.93
C ALA A 678 5.53 -3.44 -20.43
N ASP A 679 5.22 -2.15 -20.62
CA ASP A 679 3.97 -1.71 -21.25
C ASP A 679 3.88 -2.20 -22.71
N GLU A 680 4.97 -2.14 -23.49
CA GLU A 680 5.02 -2.73 -24.84
C GLU A 680 4.66 -4.24 -24.81
N ALA A 681 5.30 -4.99 -23.93
CA ALA A 681 5.07 -6.43 -23.78
C ALA A 681 3.62 -6.76 -23.41
N TYR A 682 3.02 -6.00 -22.49
CA TYR A 682 1.65 -6.26 -22.06
C TYR A 682 0.61 -5.84 -23.10
N TYR A 683 0.62 -4.57 -23.54
CA TYR A 683 -0.49 -4.04 -24.35
C TYR A 683 -0.42 -4.43 -25.83
N ASN A 684 0.76 -4.57 -26.42
CA ASN A 684 0.90 -4.99 -27.83
C ASN A 684 1.01 -6.51 -28.00
N HIS A 685 1.53 -7.24 -27.01
CA HIS A 685 1.85 -8.67 -27.15
C HIS A 685 1.12 -9.61 -26.17
N GLY A 686 0.41 -9.08 -25.17
CA GLY A 686 -0.29 -9.90 -24.16
C GLY A 686 0.66 -10.77 -23.34
N ILE A 687 1.84 -10.22 -23.03
CA ILE A 687 2.88 -10.83 -22.21
C ILE A 687 2.81 -10.18 -20.83
N ILE A 688 2.78 -10.98 -19.76
CA ILE A 688 2.96 -10.47 -18.40
C ILE A 688 4.44 -10.08 -18.24
N GLY A 689 4.72 -8.79 -18.36
CA GLY A 689 6.04 -8.21 -18.06
C GLY A 689 6.17 -7.85 -16.59
N TYR A 690 7.25 -8.31 -15.96
CA TYR A 690 7.73 -7.84 -14.67
C TYR A 690 9.01 -7.03 -14.85
N ASP A 691 9.27 -6.11 -13.92
CA ASP A 691 10.48 -5.30 -13.87
C ASP A 691 11.16 -5.47 -12.50
N PHE A 692 12.43 -5.87 -12.49
CA PHE A 692 13.29 -5.70 -11.32
C PHE A 692 14.01 -4.36 -11.39
N GLU A 693 14.03 -3.63 -10.28
CA GLU A 693 15.14 -2.72 -9.96
C GLU A 693 15.96 -3.41 -8.86
N ILE A 694 17.05 -4.10 -9.24
CA ILE A 694 17.87 -4.86 -8.29
C ILE A 694 18.58 -3.94 -7.28
N GLY A 695 19.26 -4.51 -6.29
CA GLY A 695 19.98 -3.71 -5.29
C GLY A 695 19.04 -2.96 -4.35
N ALA A 696 18.27 -3.72 -3.58
CA ALA A 696 17.50 -3.17 -2.47
C ALA A 696 18.42 -2.55 -1.41
N SER A 697 17.94 -1.53 -0.72
CA SER A 697 18.78 -0.81 0.26
C SER A 697 19.11 -1.70 1.47
N LYS A 698 20.38 -2.10 1.58
CA LYS A 698 20.89 -3.03 2.57
C LYS A 698 20.72 -2.49 3.98
N VAL A 699 19.94 -3.18 4.81
CA VAL A 699 19.80 -2.83 6.24
C VAL A 699 20.98 -3.41 7.01
N LEU A 700 21.66 -2.57 7.78
CA LEU A 700 22.82 -2.95 8.58
C LEU A 700 22.39 -3.32 10.01
N PRO A 701 23.19 -4.10 10.77
CA PRO A 701 22.83 -4.54 12.13
C PRO A 701 22.57 -3.42 13.15
N ASN A 702 22.98 -2.18 12.86
CA ASN A 702 22.69 -0.99 13.66
C ASN A 702 21.35 -0.32 13.30
N GLY A 703 20.54 -0.93 12.42
CA GLY A 703 19.27 -0.39 11.92
C GLY A 703 19.39 0.68 10.84
N THR A 704 20.60 1.08 10.43
CA THR A 704 20.77 2.04 9.30
C THR A 704 20.66 1.34 7.96
N SER A 705 20.08 2.00 6.97
CA SER A 705 19.95 1.47 5.59
C SER A 705 20.98 2.13 4.66
N GLN A 706 21.56 1.32 3.77
CA GLN A 706 22.60 1.70 2.83
C GLN A 706 22.15 1.35 1.40
N GLY A 707 21.90 2.35 0.56
CA GLY A 707 21.64 2.13 -0.87
C GLY A 707 22.87 1.57 -1.60
N THR A 708 22.65 0.67 -2.56
CA THR A 708 23.73 -0.05 -3.28
C THR A 708 24.19 0.68 -4.55
N GLY A 709 23.25 1.23 -5.32
CA GLY A 709 23.49 2.06 -6.50
C GLY A 709 23.69 1.27 -7.81
N PHE A 710 24.10 1.95 -8.88
CA PHE A 710 24.24 1.33 -10.21
C PHE A 710 25.48 0.44 -10.39
N GLN A 711 26.55 0.72 -9.61
CA GLN A 711 27.83 -0.01 -9.62
C GLN A 711 28.30 -0.31 -8.18
N PRO A 712 27.60 -1.19 -7.43
CA PRO A 712 28.07 -1.69 -6.15
C PRO A 712 29.44 -2.40 -6.27
N CYS A 713 30.13 -2.64 -5.15
CA CYS A 713 31.46 -3.26 -5.23
C CYS A 713 31.37 -4.69 -5.74
N TYR A 714 32.19 -5.02 -6.73
CA TYR A 714 32.44 -6.40 -7.14
C TYR A 714 33.80 -6.82 -6.58
N GLY A 715 33.80 -7.64 -5.52
CA GLY A 715 35.01 -8.03 -4.80
C GLY A 715 35.33 -7.17 -3.56
N ALA A 716 36.50 -7.44 -2.99
CA ALA A 716 37.06 -6.78 -1.81
C ALA A 716 37.51 -5.34 -2.08
N VAL A 717 37.71 -4.56 -1.01
CA VAL A 717 38.25 -3.20 -1.09
C VAL A 717 39.64 -3.23 -1.75
N GLY A 718 39.73 -2.64 -2.95
CA GLY A 718 40.96 -2.58 -3.74
C GLY A 718 41.05 -3.60 -4.90
N THR A 719 40.14 -4.57 -5.00
CA THR A 719 40.08 -5.48 -6.16
C THR A 719 39.12 -4.96 -7.24
N GLY A 720 39.60 -4.11 -8.15
CA GLY A 720 39.04 -3.94 -9.51
C GLY A 720 37.62 -3.37 -9.70
N GLY A 721 36.83 -3.15 -8.65
CA GLY A 721 35.40 -2.74 -8.72
C GLY A 721 35.09 -1.28 -9.11
N GLY A 722 35.80 -0.70 -10.08
CA GLY A 722 35.32 0.48 -10.84
C GLY A 722 35.50 1.90 -10.27
N THR A 723 35.54 2.15 -8.95
CA THR A 723 35.48 3.54 -8.41
C THR A 723 36.62 3.98 -7.47
N GLY A 724 37.54 3.09 -7.12
CA GLY A 724 38.72 3.42 -6.29
C GLY A 724 38.47 3.56 -4.78
N THR A 725 37.21 3.67 -4.33
CA THR A 725 36.80 3.57 -2.92
C THR A 725 35.56 2.71 -2.80
N CYS A 726 35.72 1.45 -2.39
CA CYS A 726 34.59 0.58 -2.07
C CYS A 726 34.02 0.93 -0.69
N ASN A 727 32.69 0.99 -0.58
CA ASN A 727 32.01 1.07 0.72
C ASN A 727 32.15 -0.28 1.43
N ALA A 728 32.74 -0.30 2.63
CA ALA A 728 32.96 -1.53 3.40
C ALA A 728 31.67 -2.32 3.70
N ASN A 729 30.51 -1.65 3.74
CA ASN A 729 29.21 -2.29 3.95
C ASN A 729 28.65 -2.99 2.69
N LEU A 730 29.21 -2.69 1.51
CA LEU A 730 28.78 -3.14 0.19
C LEU A 730 29.87 -3.95 -0.53
N VAL A 731 30.82 -4.52 0.21
CA VAL A 731 31.78 -5.50 -0.34
C VAL A 731 31.01 -6.67 -0.96
N ASN A 732 31.41 -7.07 -2.16
CA ASN A 732 30.75 -8.08 -3.00
C ASN A 732 29.29 -7.79 -3.38
N GLU A 733 28.73 -6.62 -3.08
CA GLU A 733 27.30 -6.37 -3.28
C GLU A 733 26.84 -6.57 -4.74
N GLY A 734 27.65 -6.20 -5.74
CA GLY A 734 27.32 -6.42 -7.16
C GLY A 734 27.41 -7.88 -7.62
N HIS A 735 28.15 -8.71 -6.88
CA HIS A 735 28.19 -10.16 -7.05
C HIS A 735 26.99 -10.83 -6.37
N ASP A 736 26.70 -10.41 -5.13
CA ASP A 736 25.62 -10.95 -4.31
C ASP A 736 24.23 -10.62 -4.90
N GLU A 737 24.02 -9.40 -5.42
CA GLU A 737 22.82 -9.01 -6.18
C GLU A 737 22.61 -9.93 -7.40
N GLY A 738 23.69 -10.28 -8.12
CA GLY A 738 23.65 -11.19 -9.27
C GLY A 738 23.09 -12.57 -8.92
N MET A 739 23.49 -13.12 -7.77
CA MET A 739 22.97 -14.42 -7.28
C MET A 739 21.58 -14.31 -6.66
N GLU A 740 21.31 -13.24 -5.93
CA GLU A 740 20.06 -12.96 -5.24
C GLU A 740 18.89 -12.90 -6.23
N PHE A 741 18.98 -12.02 -7.23
CA PHE A 741 17.90 -11.82 -8.19
C PHE A 741 17.82 -12.97 -9.22
N ALA A 742 18.87 -13.78 -9.39
CA ALA A 742 18.77 -15.05 -10.11
C ALA A 742 17.86 -16.07 -9.38
N ASN A 743 17.76 -16.03 -8.04
CA ASN A 743 16.74 -16.81 -7.32
C ASN A 743 15.32 -16.28 -7.59
N GLY A 744 15.18 -14.96 -7.73
CA GLY A 744 13.93 -14.31 -8.17
C GLY A 744 13.49 -14.74 -9.57
N ASN A 745 14.41 -14.75 -10.54
CA ASN A 745 14.14 -15.30 -11.88
C ASN A 745 13.71 -16.77 -11.84
N TYR A 746 14.32 -17.59 -10.98
CA TYR A 746 13.92 -18.98 -10.77
C TYR A 746 12.48 -19.12 -10.24
N ALA A 747 12.03 -18.24 -9.35
CA ALA A 747 10.64 -18.18 -8.93
C ALA A 747 9.69 -17.75 -10.05
N LEU A 748 10.04 -16.75 -10.88
CA LEU A 748 9.24 -16.39 -12.05
C LEU A 748 9.09 -17.59 -13.01
N LEU A 749 10.18 -18.32 -13.25
CA LEU A 749 10.16 -19.53 -14.08
C LEU A 749 9.26 -20.61 -13.46
N ALA A 750 9.29 -20.79 -12.14
CA ALA A 750 8.36 -21.71 -11.45
C ALA A 750 6.90 -21.28 -11.63
N SER A 751 6.56 -20.00 -11.44
CA SER A 751 5.20 -19.46 -11.67
C SER A 751 4.77 -19.60 -13.13
N ALA A 752 5.68 -19.41 -14.09
CA ALA A 752 5.42 -19.63 -15.51
C ALA A 752 5.16 -21.12 -15.84
N LEU A 753 5.82 -22.05 -15.14
CA LEU A 753 5.60 -23.49 -15.26
C LEU A 753 4.28 -23.92 -14.60
N GLU A 754 3.90 -23.32 -13.47
CA GLU A 754 2.59 -23.50 -12.85
C GLU A 754 1.49 -23.06 -13.82
N TYR A 755 1.57 -21.85 -14.37
CA TYR A 755 0.68 -21.38 -15.45
C TYR A 755 0.70 -22.32 -16.67
N ALA A 756 1.85 -22.86 -17.07
CA ALA A 756 1.93 -23.76 -18.23
C ALA A 756 1.11 -25.05 -18.00
N ASN A 757 1.19 -25.60 -16.80
CA ASN A 757 0.52 -26.85 -16.40
C ASN A 757 -0.92 -26.67 -15.90
N ASP A 758 -1.32 -25.43 -15.59
CA ASP A 758 -2.66 -25.16 -15.13
C ASP A 758 -3.73 -25.44 -16.20
N THR A 759 -4.80 -26.07 -15.74
CA THR A 759 -5.95 -26.62 -16.45
C THR A 759 -7.22 -26.64 -15.57
N LYS A 760 -7.17 -26.06 -14.37
CA LYS A 760 -8.28 -26.09 -13.40
C LYS A 760 -8.97 -24.74 -13.39
N ALA A 761 -10.29 -24.75 -13.27
CA ALA A 761 -11.03 -23.50 -13.09
C ALA A 761 -10.98 -23.04 -11.62
N PRO A 762 -10.85 -21.73 -11.36
CA PRO A 762 -10.77 -21.19 -10.02
C PRO A 762 -12.11 -21.29 -9.28
N THR A 763 -12.03 -21.37 -7.95
CA THR A 763 -13.16 -21.45 -7.02
C THR A 763 -13.37 -20.13 -6.28
N ALA A 764 -14.20 -19.23 -6.85
CA ALA A 764 -14.66 -18.04 -6.12
C ALA A 764 -15.80 -18.38 -5.13
N THR A 765 -15.51 -18.26 -3.84
CA THR A 765 -16.48 -18.40 -2.74
C THR A 765 -16.98 -17.05 -2.28
N VAL A 766 -18.30 -16.88 -2.21
CA VAL A 766 -18.95 -15.67 -1.65
C VAL A 766 -18.92 -15.68 -0.13
N LYS A 767 -18.67 -14.53 0.49
CA LYS A 767 -18.64 -14.32 1.94
C LYS A 767 -19.56 -13.16 2.33
N PRO A 768 -20.69 -13.40 3.02
CA PRO A 768 -21.52 -12.34 3.58
C PRO A 768 -20.75 -11.52 4.62
N ILE A 769 -20.97 -10.20 4.63
CA ILE A 769 -20.38 -9.32 5.64
C ILE A 769 -21.06 -9.54 6.99
N ALA A 770 -20.27 -9.77 8.04
CA ALA A 770 -20.79 -9.93 9.39
C ALA A 770 -21.56 -8.66 9.82
N GLY A 771 -22.81 -8.82 10.25
CA GLY A 771 -23.70 -7.70 10.59
C GLY A 771 -24.33 -6.97 9.39
N ASN A 772 -24.01 -7.34 8.14
CA ASN A 772 -24.65 -6.85 6.93
C ASN A 772 -24.79 -7.99 5.90
N ASP A 773 -25.79 -8.84 6.12
CA ASP A 773 -26.17 -9.96 5.26
C ASP A 773 -26.61 -9.55 3.83
N ARG A 774 -26.83 -8.25 3.62
CA ARG A 774 -27.10 -7.63 2.33
C ARG A 774 -25.85 -7.10 1.61
N ALA A 775 -24.66 -7.40 2.11
CA ALA A 775 -23.40 -7.14 1.42
C ALA A 775 -22.53 -8.41 1.40
N VAL A 776 -21.84 -8.65 0.29
CA VAL A 776 -20.95 -9.80 0.11
C VAL A 776 -19.58 -9.38 -0.44
N THR A 777 -18.53 -10.08 -0.03
CA THR A 777 -17.23 -10.09 -0.70
C THR A 777 -16.99 -11.48 -1.28
N PHE A 778 -15.89 -11.65 -2.01
CA PHE A 778 -15.45 -12.97 -2.47
C PHE A 778 -14.06 -13.30 -1.95
N THR A 779 -13.75 -14.59 -1.91
CA THR A 779 -12.38 -15.10 -1.85
C THR A 779 -12.20 -16.22 -2.84
N THR A 780 -11.06 -16.24 -3.51
CA THR A 780 -10.65 -17.27 -4.47
C THR A 780 -9.62 -18.19 -3.83
N ASP A 781 -9.44 -19.37 -4.41
CA ASP A 781 -8.34 -20.30 -4.13
C ASP A 781 -7.06 -19.93 -4.89
N GLU A 782 -7.18 -19.24 -6.02
CA GLU A 782 -6.06 -18.71 -6.83
C GLU A 782 -6.36 -17.32 -7.45
N ALA A 783 -5.34 -16.69 -8.04
CA ALA A 783 -5.48 -15.41 -8.71
C ALA A 783 -6.46 -15.45 -9.91
N SER A 784 -7.61 -14.80 -9.74
CA SER A 784 -8.68 -14.79 -10.75
C SER A 784 -9.55 -13.52 -10.69
N SER A 785 -10.13 -13.15 -11.84
CA SER A 785 -11.12 -12.08 -11.99
C SER A 785 -12.50 -12.66 -11.74
N ILE A 786 -13.32 -11.97 -10.95
CA ILE A 786 -14.71 -12.39 -10.67
C ILE A 786 -15.65 -11.46 -11.43
N TYR A 787 -16.46 -12.03 -12.31
CA TYR A 787 -17.48 -11.30 -13.07
C TYR A 787 -18.87 -11.68 -12.57
N TYR A 788 -19.69 -10.69 -12.23
CA TYR A 788 -20.99 -10.91 -11.57
C TYR A 788 -22.13 -10.10 -12.19
N THR A 789 -23.35 -10.56 -11.88
CA THR A 789 -24.63 -9.97 -12.30
C THR A 789 -25.62 -10.00 -11.15
N LEU A 790 -26.39 -8.91 -10.96
CA LEU A 790 -27.39 -8.75 -9.89
C LEU A 790 -28.85 -8.79 -10.39
N ASP A 791 -29.06 -8.82 -11.70
CA ASP A 791 -30.36 -8.86 -12.37
C ASP A 791 -30.86 -10.29 -12.67
N GLY A 792 -30.06 -11.31 -12.30
CA GLY A 792 -30.34 -12.71 -12.56
C GLY A 792 -29.95 -13.21 -13.96
N SER A 793 -29.36 -12.38 -14.81
CA SER A 793 -28.75 -12.81 -16.08
C SER A 793 -27.58 -13.78 -15.87
N THR A 794 -27.07 -14.41 -16.93
CA THR A 794 -25.90 -15.28 -16.84
C THR A 794 -24.62 -14.44 -16.95
N PRO A 795 -23.72 -14.46 -15.95
CA PRO A 795 -22.49 -13.67 -15.99
C PRO A 795 -21.53 -14.16 -17.08
N THR A 796 -20.78 -13.23 -17.65
CA THR A 796 -19.73 -13.44 -18.66
C THR A 796 -18.55 -12.51 -18.34
N THR A 797 -17.43 -12.62 -19.07
CA THR A 797 -16.31 -11.66 -18.96
C THR A 797 -16.66 -10.23 -19.38
N ALA A 798 -17.84 -10.01 -19.99
CA ALA A 798 -18.39 -8.68 -20.27
C ALA A 798 -19.33 -8.16 -19.16
N SER A 799 -19.59 -8.94 -18.11
CA SER A 799 -20.37 -8.52 -16.94
C SER A 799 -19.52 -7.68 -15.98
N THR A 800 -20.11 -7.18 -14.90
CA THR A 800 -19.39 -6.34 -13.93
C THR A 800 -18.29 -7.13 -13.23
N GLU A 801 -17.05 -6.68 -13.35
CA GLU A 801 -15.91 -7.23 -12.62
C GLU A 801 -15.94 -6.74 -11.15
N TRP A 802 -15.74 -7.64 -10.19
CA TRP A 802 -15.50 -7.27 -8.80
C TRP A 802 -14.03 -6.89 -8.62
N LYS A 803 -13.78 -5.58 -8.56
CA LYS A 803 -12.46 -4.95 -8.53
C LYS A 803 -12.46 -3.68 -7.65
N PRO A 804 -11.29 -3.15 -7.26
CA PRO A 804 -11.23 -1.94 -6.46
C PRO A 804 -11.65 -0.68 -7.22
N ASN A 805 -12.08 0.34 -6.46
CA ASN A 805 -12.46 1.65 -7.01
C ASN A 805 -11.24 2.50 -7.39
N ARG A 806 -10.07 2.22 -6.81
CA ARG A 806 -8.79 2.87 -7.13
C ARG A 806 -7.65 1.83 -7.18
N PRO A 807 -6.53 2.14 -7.84
CA PRO A 807 -5.35 1.27 -7.85
C PRO A 807 -4.82 0.99 -6.44
N ARG A 808 -4.28 -0.22 -6.23
CA ARG A 808 -3.77 -0.74 -4.95
C ARG A 808 -4.76 -0.73 -3.77
N GLU A 809 -6.03 -0.38 -3.97
CA GLU A 809 -7.10 -0.61 -3.00
C GLU A 809 -7.67 -2.04 -3.10
N LYS A 810 -8.41 -2.47 -2.07
CA LYS A 810 -9.25 -3.67 -2.09
C LYS A 810 -10.64 -3.39 -2.66
N PRO A 811 -11.28 -4.36 -3.36
CA PRO A 811 -12.66 -4.24 -3.79
C PRO A 811 -13.63 -3.95 -2.64
N ASP A 812 -14.56 -3.02 -2.85
CA ASP A 812 -15.69 -2.81 -1.92
C ASP A 812 -16.64 -4.04 -1.94
N PRO A 813 -17.37 -4.30 -0.83
CA PRO A 813 -18.41 -5.32 -0.81
C PRO A 813 -19.54 -5.03 -1.82
N VAL A 814 -19.99 -6.07 -2.52
CA VAL A 814 -21.14 -5.99 -3.43
C VAL A 814 -22.43 -5.97 -2.62
N ALA A 815 -23.19 -4.87 -2.73
CA ALA A 815 -24.50 -4.75 -2.11
C ALA A 815 -25.57 -5.54 -2.89
N LEU A 816 -26.39 -6.30 -2.17
CA LEU A 816 -27.47 -7.13 -2.72
C LEU A 816 -28.83 -6.41 -2.65
N PRO A 817 -29.49 -6.13 -3.79
CA PRO A 817 -30.87 -5.64 -3.81
C PRO A 817 -31.83 -6.61 -3.13
N ALA A 818 -32.95 -6.12 -2.60
CA ALA A 818 -33.89 -6.94 -1.84
C ALA A 818 -34.54 -7.99 -2.76
N GLY A 819 -34.40 -9.27 -2.42
CA GLY A 819 -34.88 -10.39 -3.24
C GLY A 819 -34.04 -10.69 -4.49
N ALA A 820 -32.90 -10.02 -4.70
CA ALA A 820 -31.97 -10.35 -5.77
C ALA A 820 -31.06 -11.52 -5.40
N ALA A 821 -30.60 -12.23 -6.42
CA ALA A 821 -29.53 -13.21 -6.31
C ALA A 821 -28.31 -12.71 -7.09
N ILE A 822 -27.13 -12.76 -6.46
CA ILE A 822 -25.88 -12.54 -7.17
C ILE A 822 -25.48 -13.84 -7.88
N LYS A 823 -25.15 -13.72 -9.16
CA LYS A 823 -24.54 -14.79 -9.95
C LYS A 823 -23.14 -14.36 -10.36
N TRP A 824 -22.19 -15.28 -10.35
CA TRP A 824 -20.81 -14.98 -10.76
C TRP A 824 -20.13 -16.14 -11.47
N ILE A 825 -19.08 -15.81 -12.22
CA ILE A 825 -18.02 -16.72 -12.64
C ILE A 825 -16.68 -16.15 -12.16
N ALA A 826 -15.71 -17.03 -11.95
CA ALA A 826 -14.30 -16.67 -11.81
C ALA A 826 -13.53 -17.13 -13.05
N VAL A 827 -12.55 -16.32 -13.47
CA VAL A 827 -11.66 -16.60 -14.60
C VAL A 827 -10.24 -16.32 -14.15
N ASP A 828 -9.38 -17.33 -14.17
CA ASP A 828 -7.95 -17.19 -13.84
C ASP A 828 -7.18 -16.50 -14.98
N PHE A 829 -5.87 -16.30 -14.81
CA PHE A 829 -5.04 -15.73 -15.87
C PHE A 829 -4.80 -16.68 -17.06
N LYS A 830 -4.96 -18.00 -16.88
CA LYS A 830 -4.88 -19.00 -17.95
C LYS A 830 -6.11 -18.95 -18.88
N GLY A 831 -7.23 -18.45 -18.37
CA GLY A 831 -8.54 -18.39 -19.01
C GLY A 831 -9.46 -19.56 -18.62
N ASN A 832 -9.10 -20.43 -17.67
CA ASN A 832 -10.06 -21.42 -17.20
C ASN A 832 -11.17 -20.70 -16.43
N THR A 833 -12.41 -21.11 -16.67
CA THR A 833 -13.60 -20.39 -16.21
C THR A 833 -14.44 -21.30 -15.30
N SER A 834 -14.80 -20.79 -14.12
CA SER A 834 -15.64 -21.52 -13.17
C SER A 834 -17.03 -21.78 -13.75
N ALA A 835 -17.70 -22.81 -13.25
CA ALA A 835 -19.15 -22.91 -13.43
C ALA A 835 -19.85 -21.68 -12.82
N VAL A 836 -20.98 -21.29 -13.40
CA VAL A 836 -21.81 -20.17 -12.90
C VAL A 836 -22.31 -20.52 -11.50
N GLN A 837 -21.90 -19.72 -10.52
CA GLN A 837 -22.36 -19.83 -9.15
C GLN A 837 -23.54 -18.89 -8.88
N THR A 838 -24.28 -19.12 -7.80
CA THR A 838 -25.42 -18.28 -7.42
C THR A 838 -25.56 -18.23 -5.89
N TYR A 839 -25.83 -17.04 -5.36
CA TYR A 839 -26.15 -16.82 -3.96
C TYR A 839 -27.36 -15.90 -3.86
N ALA A 840 -28.37 -16.33 -3.11
CA ALA A 840 -29.61 -15.57 -2.90
C ALA A 840 -29.75 -15.29 -1.41
N TYR A 841 -30.06 -14.04 -1.08
CA TYR A 841 -30.36 -13.64 0.30
C TYR A 841 -31.89 -13.60 0.52
N THR A 842 -32.36 -14.22 1.60
CA THR A 842 -33.78 -14.28 1.96
C THR A 842 -34.06 -13.51 3.25
N SER A 843 -34.63 -12.31 3.13
CA SER A 843 -35.19 -11.57 4.27
C SER A 843 -36.62 -12.02 4.58
N THR A 844 -36.88 -12.48 5.80
CA THR A 844 -38.24 -12.73 6.31
C THR A 844 -38.65 -11.57 7.22
N PRO A 845 -39.69 -10.78 6.88
CA PRO A 845 -40.13 -9.67 7.73
C PRO A 845 -40.68 -10.16 9.08
N GLY A 846 -40.03 -9.75 10.17
CA GLY A 846 -40.51 -9.97 11.54
C GLY A 846 -41.31 -8.77 12.05
N GLY A 847 -42.61 -8.96 12.31
CA GLY A 847 -43.44 -7.94 12.96
C GLY A 847 -43.38 -8.06 14.49
N ILE A 848 -43.07 -6.96 15.19
CA ILE A 848 -43.26 -6.85 16.64
C ILE A 848 -44.62 -6.21 16.90
N GLY A 849 -45.45 -6.83 17.74
CA GLY A 849 -46.78 -6.35 18.09
C GLY A 849 -47.21 -6.77 19.49
N GLY A 850 -48.20 -6.07 20.05
CA GLY A 850 -48.81 -6.36 21.35
C GLY A 850 -50.33 -6.27 21.25
N THR A 851 -51.04 -7.02 22.11
CA THR A 851 -52.51 -7.11 22.09
C THR A 851 -53.10 -6.48 23.34
N VAL A 852 -54.11 -5.62 23.18
CA VAL A 852 -54.97 -5.15 24.28
C VAL A 852 -56.30 -5.90 24.17
N PRO A 853 -56.73 -6.69 25.17
CA PRO A 853 -58.00 -7.39 25.13
C PRO A 853 -59.19 -6.43 25.29
N ALA A 854 -60.17 -6.52 24.40
CA ALA A 854 -61.47 -5.86 24.55
C ALA A 854 -62.11 -6.23 25.90
N THR A 855 -62.18 -5.26 26.81
CA THR A 855 -62.66 -5.44 28.18
C THR A 855 -63.75 -4.43 28.47
N LEU A 856 -64.93 -4.91 28.88
CA LEU A 856 -66.02 -4.10 29.39
C LEU A 856 -66.64 -4.84 30.59
N ALA A 857 -66.45 -4.31 31.80
CA ALA A 857 -66.91 -4.94 33.04
C ALA A 857 -67.55 -3.95 33.99
N LEU A 858 -68.65 -4.37 34.61
CA LEU A 858 -69.43 -3.63 35.59
C LEU A 858 -69.64 -4.50 36.83
N THR A 859 -69.21 -4.03 38.00
CA THR A 859 -69.43 -4.70 39.29
C THR A 859 -70.23 -3.78 40.19
N LEU A 860 -71.37 -4.24 40.72
CA LEU A 860 -72.17 -3.47 41.67
C LEU A 860 -71.76 -3.77 43.11
N GLY A 861 -71.81 -2.75 43.97
CA GLY A 861 -71.63 -2.87 45.41
C GLY A 861 -72.81 -3.57 46.10
N ALA A 862 -72.76 -3.63 47.45
CA ALA A 862 -73.82 -4.25 48.23
C ALA A 862 -75.18 -3.55 48.00
N PRO A 863 -76.32 -4.28 47.98
CA PRO A 863 -77.63 -3.67 47.74
C PRO A 863 -77.96 -2.51 48.71
N ALA A 864 -78.26 -1.34 48.14
CA ALA A 864 -78.62 -0.16 48.91
C ALA A 864 -79.90 -0.39 49.72
N THR A 865 -79.86 -0.11 51.01
CA THR A 865 -81.00 -0.33 51.93
C THR A 865 -81.43 0.99 52.55
N PHE A 866 -82.72 1.33 52.43
CA PHE A 866 -83.29 2.48 53.12
C PHE A 866 -83.48 2.18 54.63
N GLY A 867 -83.33 3.21 55.46
CA GLY A 867 -83.77 3.14 56.86
C GLY A 867 -85.31 3.04 56.97
N THR A 868 -85.79 2.63 58.15
CA THR A 868 -87.22 2.39 58.42
C THR A 868 -88.11 3.59 58.04
N PHE A 869 -89.06 3.37 57.13
CA PHE A 869 -90.08 4.36 56.78
C PHE A 869 -91.02 4.62 57.97
N THR A 870 -91.36 5.89 58.19
CA THR A 870 -92.06 6.37 59.40
C THR A 870 -93.47 6.81 59.02
N PRO A 871 -94.54 6.11 59.46
CA PRO A 871 -95.91 6.49 59.13
C PRO A 871 -96.26 7.90 59.62
N GLY A 872 -97.01 8.66 58.82
CA GLY A 872 -97.50 10.00 59.20
C GLY A 872 -96.48 11.14 59.05
N LEU A 873 -95.24 10.86 58.62
CA LEU A 873 -94.19 11.87 58.45
C LEU A 873 -93.79 12.01 56.97
N GLU A 874 -93.83 13.24 56.45
CA GLU A 874 -93.25 13.51 55.13
C GLU A 874 -91.72 13.58 55.21
N LYS A 875 -91.03 12.73 54.45
CA LYS A 875 -89.56 12.64 54.47
C LYS A 875 -89.00 12.00 53.20
N ASP A 876 -87.91 12.59 52.69
CA ASP A 876 -86.99 11.94 51.75
C ASP A 876 -86.10 10.94 52.50
N TYR A 877 -86.29 9.65 52.25
CA TYR A 877 -85.38 8.60 52.67
C TYR A 877 -84.28 8.45 51.63
N SER A 878 -83.03 8.35 52.07
CA SER A 878 -81.86 8.18 51.19
C SER A 878 -81.14 6.86 51.49
N ALA A 879 -80.64 6.23 50.43
CA ALA A 879 -79.75 5.07 50.48
C ALA A 879 -78.69 5.20 49.38
N ALA A 880 -77.58 4.48 49.48
CA ALA A 880 -76.52 4.52 48.48
C ALA A 880 -75.86 3.16 48.30
N THR A 881 -75.29 2.95 47.12
CA THR A 881 -74.33 1.88 46.80
C THR A 881 -73.35 2.41 45.75
N THR A 882 -72.45 1.57 45.26
CA THR A 882 -71.46 1.92 44.23
C THR A 882 -71.54 0.99 43.02
N ALA A 883 -70.96 1.42 41.91
CA ALA A 883 -70.73 0.61 40.72
C ALA A 883 -69.30 0.85 40.23
N THR A 884 -68.52 -0.22 40.06
CA THR A 884 -67.13 -0.16 39.57
C THR A 884 -67.08 -0.56 38.10
N VAL A 885 -66.40 0.25 37.29
CA VAL A 885 -66.31 0.12 35.84
C VAL A 885 -64.86 -0.10 35.38
N ILE A 886 -64.69 -1.06 34.46
CA ILE A 886 -63.46 -1.28 33.70
C ILE A 886 -63.83 -1.26 32.21
N SER A 887 -63.12 -0.46 31.42
CA SER A 887 -63.34 -0.35 29.97
C SER A 887 -62.01 -0.13 29.24
N THR A 888 -61.72 -0.91 28.20
CA THR A 888 -60.69 -0.56 27.20
C THR A 888 -61.21 0.38 26.12
N ALA A 889 -62.53 0.48 25.96
CA ALA A 889 -63.17 1.39 25.02
C ALA A 889 -63.19 2.84 25.54
N GLY A 890 -63.00 3.79 24.63
CA GLY A 890 -62.95 5.23 24.92
C GLY A 890 -64.30 5.96 24.87
N ASP A 891 -65.41 5.23 24.83
CA ASP A 891 -66.77 5.76 24.68
C ASP A 891 -67.80 5.05 25.58
N ALA A 892 -67.34 4.38 26.66
CA ALA A 892 -68.24 3.61 27.51
C ALA A 892 -69.30 4.49 28.19
N THR A 893 -70.52 3.94 28.34
CA THR A 893 -71.68 4.60 28.94
C THR A 893 -72.37 3.69 29.96
N LEU A 894 -72.71 4.23 31.12
CA LEU A 894 -73.44 3.56 32.19
C LEU A 894 -74.83 4.17 32.35
N SER A 895 -75.86 3.33 32.22
CA SER A 895 -77.27 3.69 32.43
C SER A 895 -77.92 2.81 33.48
N VAL A 896 -79.06 3.28 34.02
CA VAL A 896 -79.95 2.51 34.91
C VAL A 896 -81.34 2.43 34.28
N SER A 897 -82.03 1.31 34.47
CA SER A 897 -83.44 1.14 34.09
C SER A 897 -84.34 2.18 34.78
N ASP A 898 -85.53 2.42 34.23
CA ASP A 898 -86.57 3.20 34.91
C ASP A 898 -86.76 2.63 36.34
N PRO A 899 -86.54 3.44 37.39
CA PRO A 899 -86.57 2.95 38.76
C PRO A 899 -87.99 2.62 39.27
N GLY A 900 -89.03 3.10 38.60
CA GLY A 900 -90.42 2.85 38.97
C GLY A 900 -90.71 3.27 40.41
N HIS A 901 -91.39 2.41 41.15
CA HIS A 901 -91.83 2.66 42.53
C HIS A 901 -91.43 1.48 43.43
N LEU A 902 -91.15 1.73 44.71
CA LEU A 902 -90.96 0.64 45.66
C LEU A 902 -92.30 -0.04 46.00
N THR A 903 -92.28 -1.38 46.06
CA THR A 903 -93.46 -2.21 46.27
C THR A 903 -93.32 -3.11 47.50
N ASN A 904 -94.43 -3.29 48.23
CA ASN A 904 -94.57 -4.27 49.32
C ASN A 904 -95.76 -5.19 48.96
N GLY A 905 -95.44 -6.34 48.38
CA GLY A 905 -96.43 -7.21 47.72
C GLY A 905 -97.14 -6.47 46.59
N ALA A 906 -98.48 -6.53 46.56
CA ALA A 906 -99.29 -5.82 45.57
C ALA A 906 -99.46 -4.30 45.85
N PHE A 907 -98.85 -3.76 46.91
CA PHE A 907 -98.96 -2.35 47.27
C PHE A 907 -97.73 -1.56 46.81
N THR A 908 -97.94 -0.37 46.27
CA THR A 908 -96.91 0.47 45.62
C THR A 908 -96.91 1.86 46.26
N LEU A 909 -95.72 2.42 46.55
CA LEU A 909 -95.63 3.80 47.06
C LEU A 909 -96.04 4.82 45.98
N PRO A 910 -96.82 5.87 46.31
CA PRO A 910 -97.30 6.83 45.31
C PRO A 910 -96.20 7.62 44.59
N GLU A 911 -95.09 7.90 45.26
CA GLU A 911 -93.93 8.59 44.68
C GLU A 911 -92.93 7.60 44.09
N PRO A 912 -92.36 7.87 42.91
CA PRO A 912 -91.37 7.00 42.30
C PRO A 912 -90.04 7.04 43.06
N LEU A 913 -89.31 5.93 42.99
CA LEU A 913 -87.93 5.84 43.44
C LEU A 913 -87.06 6.72 42.53
N ARG A 914 -86.20 7.56 43.10
CA ARG A 914 -85.29 8.43 42.35
C ARG A 914 -83.88 7.89 42.45
N VAL A 915 -83.18 7.76 41.32
CA VAL A 915 -81.80 7.24 41.24
C VAL A 915 -80.93 8.25 40.51
N SER A 916 -79.74 8.51 41.05
CA SER A 916 -78.73 9.38 40.42
C SER A 916 -77.35 8.72 40.47
N LEU A 917 -76.66 8.72 39.33
CA LEU A 917 -75.29 8.25 39.16
C LEU A 917 -74.33 9.45 39.21
N SER A 918 -73.21 9.34 39.91
CA SER A 918 -72.19 10.41 39.91
C SER A 918 -71.47 10.57 38.57
N LYS A 919 -71.50 9.55 37.72
CA LYS A 919 -70.88 9.51 36.39
C LYS A 919 -71.63 8.51 35.49
N THR A 920 -71.81 8.86 34.22
CA THR A 920 -72.58 8.07 33.24
C THR A 920 -71.83 7.79 31.93
N ALA A 921 -70.64 8.36 31.73
CA ALA A 921 -69.84 8.14 30.53
C ALA A 921 -68.33 8.29 30.77
N TRP A 922 -67.55 7.67 29.89
CA TRP A 922 -66.08 7.75 29.82
C TRP A 922 -65.65 8.08 28.39
N THR A 923 -64.71 9.03 28.26
CA THR A 923 -64.14 9.47 26.97
C THR A 923 -62.73 8.92 26.72
N ALA A 924 -62.32 7.92 27.51
CA ALA A 924 -61.00 7.28 27.50
C ALA A 924 -61.08 5.92 28.21
N PRO A 925 -60.13 4.99 27.96
CA PRO A 925 -60.03 3.74 28.71
C PRO A 925 -59.94 3.99 30.23
N VAL A 926 -60.51 3.09 31.02
CA VAL A 926 -60.62 3.24 32.46
C VAL A 926 -60.49 1.92 33.21
N THR A 927 -59.89 1.95 34.39
CA THR A 927 -59.68 0.79 35.25
C THR A 927 -60.17 1.09 36.67
N ASN A 928 -61.11 0.28 37.16
CA ASN A 928 -61.66 0.32 38.52
C ASN A 928 -62.27 1.68 38.93
N ASP A 929 -62.79 2.45 37.98
CA ASP A 929 -63.43 3.72 38.28
C ASP A 929 -64.78 3.50 38.96
N THR A 930 -65.03 4.26 40.02
CA THR A 930 -66.16 4.01 40.93
C THR A 930 -67.20 5.10 40.79
N VAL A 931 -68.41 4.68 40.44
CA VAL A 931 -69.61 5.51 40.33
C VAL A 931 -70.44 5.36 41.59
N ASP A 932 -70.79 6.47 42.22
CA ASP A 932 -71.72 6.49 43.34
C ASP A 932 -73.15 6.41 42.80
N VAL A 933 -73.93 5.49 43.36
CA VAL A 933 -75.33 5.27 43.05
C VAL A 933 -76.14 5.74 44.26
N ALA A 934 -76.69 6.96 44.19
CA ALA A 934 -77.56 7.49 45.23
C ALA A 934 -79.03 7.24 44.88
N LEU A 935 -79.79 6.75 45.86
CA LEU A 935 -81.21 6.45 45.75
C LEU A 935 -82.00 7.29 46.76
N LYS A 936 -83.14 7.82 46.34
CA LYS A 936 -84.08 8.55 47.21
C LYS A 936 -85.52 8.10 47.02
N GLN A 937 -86.21 7.86 48.12
CA GLN A 937 -87.65 7.61 48.15
C GLN A 937 -88.30 8.71 49.00
N LEU A 938 -89.17 9.51 48.39
CA LEU A 938 -90.09 10.37 49.13
C LEU A 938 -91.23 9.50 49.67
N VAL A 939 -91.56 9.68 50.95
CA VAL A 939 -92.81 9.21 51.53
C VAL A 939 -93.49 10.44 52.13
N LYS A 940 -94.75 10.68 51.77
CA LYS A 940 -95.55 11.81 52.29
C LYS A 940 -96.26 11.42 53.58
N SER A 941 -96.63 12.43 54.37
CA SER A 941 -97.37 12.23 55.63
C SER A 941 -98.73 11.54 55.44
N THR A 942 -99.32 11.63 54.23
CA THR A 942 -100.58 10.96 53.87
C THR A 942 -100.41 9.63 53.13
N ASP A 943 -99.18 9.16 52.87
CA ASP A 943 -98.96 7.92 52.13
C ASP A 943 -99.24 6.68 53.02
N PRO A 944 -100.03 5.70 52.57
CA PRO A 944 -100.30 4.50 53.36
C PRO A 944 -99.05 3.63 53.44
N LEU A 945 -98.53 3.36 54.64
CA LEU A 945 -97.44 2.41 54.85
C LEU A 945 -97.96 1.09 55.46
N ARG A 946 -97.85 0.01 54.69
CA ARG A 946 -98.01 -1.38 55.18
C ARG A 946 -96.73 -1.91 55.83
N THR A 947 -96.87 -2.74 56.87
CA THR A 947 -95.78 -3.51 57.47
C THR A 947 -95.13 -4.45 56.45
N GLY A 948 -93.81 -4.59 56.48
CA GLY A 948 -93.04 -5.45 55.56
C GLY A 948 -92.00 -4.67 54.74
N THR A 949 -91.24 -5.38 53.92
CA THR A 949 -90.18 -4.80 53.08
C THR A 949 -90.76 -4.15 51.84
N TYR A 950 -90.27 -2.95 51.51
CA TYR A 950 -90.50 -2.28 50.23
C TYR A 950 -89.27 -2.46 49.34
N SER A 951 -89.45 -2.99 48.13
CA SER A 951 -88.37 -3.19 47.18
C SER A 951 -88.79 -2.97 45.73
N THR A 952 -87.78 -2.75 44.88
CA THR A 952 -87.85 -2.82 43.42
C THR A 952 -86.51 -3.35 42.92
N THR A 953 -86.42 -3.74 41.64
CA THR A 953 -85.17 -4.21 41.02
C THR A 953 -84.71 -3.19 39.99
N LEU A 954 -83.46 -2.75 40.10
CA LEU A 954 -82.81 -1.86 39.14
C LEU A 954 -81.83 -2.66 38.28
N THR A 955 -81.85 -2.43 36.97
CA THR A 955 -80.87 -2.98 36.03
C THR A 955 -79.89 -1.88 35.64
N PHE A 956 -78.61 -2.08 35.91
CA PHE A 956 -77.53 -1.19 35.46
C PHE A 956 -76.88 -1.79 34.21
N THR A 957 -76.70 -0.98 33.17
CA THR A 957 -76.15 -1.41 31.87
C THR A 957 -74.94 -0.56 31.53
N LEU A 958 -73.79 -1.20 31.37
CA LEU A 958 -72.57 -0.61 30.83
C LEU A 958 -72.46 -1.02 29.35
N SER A 959 -72.24 -0.06 28.45
CA SER A 959 -72.18 -0.30 27.00
C SER A 959 -71.14 0.59 26.31
N THR A 960 -70.70 0.21 25.12
CA THR A 960 -69.79 0.96 24.22
C THR A 960 -70.23 0.73 22.78
N THR A 961 -69.94 1.65 21.88
CA THR A 961 -70.13 1.47 20.43
C THR A 961 -68.87 0.95 19.71
N GLN A 962 -67.73 0.90 20.41
CA GLN A 962 -66.41 0.49 19.90
C GLN A 962 -65.71 -0.45 20.92
N PRO A 963 -66.20 -1.69 21.08
CA PRO A 963 -65.71 -2.65 22.09
C PRO A 963 -64.28 -3.17 21.86
#